data_AF-A0A2P4ZPI0-F1
#
_entry.id   AF-A0A2P4ZPI0-F1
#
_cell.length_a   1.000
_cell.length_b   1.000
_cell.length_c   1.000
_cell.angle_alpha   90.00
_cell.angle_beta   90.00
_cell.angle_gamma   90.00
#
_symmetry.space_group_name_H-M   'P 1'
#
loop_
_entity.id
_entity.type
_entity.pdbx_description
1 polymer ?
#
loop_
_entity_poly.entity_id
_entity_poly.type
_entity_poly.pdbx_seq_one_letter_code
_entity_poly.pdbx_strand_id
1 'polypeptide(L)'
;MSSNSSQKISQALEEAKARYIVRNAKSKILHEEATKSFPGGNTRTVLHTSPFPISMKSGKGYQLTSEDGHVYTDLTAEFTAALYGHSNPVILDAVSNVLNNVGMNVGATTPQEQLFARELCQRFDLERVRFTNSGTEANLHALAAARLVTKKRKVVVFNKGYHGGVLIFWGGKPAPNNVDPDDWIIVKYNDLDAAVKAIQSEGVAAVLMEGMQGNGSGLSAIPEFLTGIQDAAAKAGVLFILDEVMTSRISASGLAGLRGIKPDLKTFGKYLGGGLAFGGFGGRADIMGAFDPRQTLSIPHSGTFNNNTLVTHAGYAGLTKVYTPDVADKFFKTGESFISKLQETVKGTRLGFSGIGSILCSRFIDGDVEVKDIKSADDFTENEALKELFWFEMLEQGFWITRRGLIALVLETPQSELDSRAYSLTIYPSIPFSSPSTSRILQTSLHTAHPESPQMDFQNRAGSKFGGGGVASHSATNADRRERLRKLALETIDLDKDPYFFKNHVGSFECRLCLTVHQNDGSYLAHTQGKKHQTNLARRAAREQKEGKQSIDPATGLPTSVAASLTARRNVVKIGRPGYKITKIRDPVTRQQGLLFQLQYPDATPDLAPKWQVMNAFTQRAEEPDRNFQYLVVAAEPYESVGFKIPARELDKREDKQFAFWDPDSKEYWIQVMFMTEREERFNAAPGLTGRR
;
A
#
# COMPACT_ATOMS: atom_id res chain seq x y z
N MET A 1 -14.23 -26.18 23.06
CA MET A 1 -14.92 -26.51 21.79
C MET A 1 -14.36 -25.73 20.57
N SER A 2 -13.64 -24.60 20.75
CA SER A 2 -13.09 -23.80 19.64
C SER A 2 -11.93 -24.47 18.88
N SER A 3 -11.06 -25.23 19.55
CA SER A 3 -9.88 -25.86 18.93
C SER A 3 -10.22 -26.87 17.82
N ASN A 4 -11.31 -27.64 17.99
CA ASN A 4 -11.75 -28.65 17.02
C ASN A 4 -12.33 -27.99 15.74
N SER A 5 -13.02 -26.86 15.87
CA SER A 5 -13.56 -26.13 14.70
C SER A 5 -12.47 -25.49 13.84
N SER A 6 -11.45 -24.89 14.45
CA SER A 6 -10.31 -24.28 13.74
C SER A 6 -9.48 -25.35 13.02
N GLN A 7 -9.26 -26.51 13.65
CA GLN A 7 -8.59 -27.65 13.01
C GLN A 7 -9.36 -28.17 11.79
N LYS A 8 -10.69 -28.29 11.86
CA LYS A 8 -11.52 -28.71 10.72
C LYS A 8 -11.46 -27.76 9.54
N ILE A 9 -11.53 -26.44 9.79
CA ILE A 9 -11.43 -25.42 8.72
C ILE A 9 -10.05 -25.48 8.06
N SER A 10 -8.99 -25.59 8.86
CA SER A 10 -7.62 -25.71 8.36
C SER A 10 -7.45 -26.94 7.47
N GLN A 11 -7.95 -28.11 7.92
CA GLN A 11 -7.90 -29.33 7.14
C GLN A 11 -8.67 -29.20 5.80
N ALA A 12 -9.91 -28.68 5.85
CA ALA A 12 -10.72 -28.49 4.65
C ALA A 12 -10.04 -27.53 3.65
N LEU A 13 -9.40 -26.47 4.15
CA LEU A 13 -8.67 -25.52 3.33
C LEU A 13 -7.45 -26.16 2.65
N GLU A 14 -6.69 -26.99 3.35
CA GLU A 14 -5.56 -27.72 2.76
C GLU A 14 -6.01 -28.75 1.72
N GLU A 15 -7.12 -29.45 1.98
CA GLU A 15 -7.72 -30.36 0.99
C GLU A 15 -8.20 -29.60 -0.26
N ALA A 16 -8.86 -28.45 -0.10
CA ALA A 16 -9.30 -27.61 -1.20
C ALA A 16 -8.12 -27.06 -2.03
N LYS A 17 -7.04 -26.61 -1.36
CA LYS A 17 -5.79 -26.20 -2.01
C LYS A 17 -5.17 -27.35 -2.82
N ALA A 18 -5.13 -28.56 -2.26
CA ALA A 18 -4.57 -29.72 -2.95
C ALA A 18 -5.38 -30.05 -4.22
N ARG A 19 -6.72 -30.07 -4.14
CA ARG A 19 -7.60 -30.26 -5.30
C ARG A 19 -7.40 -29.17 -6.35
N TYR A 20 -7.30 -27.91 -5.92
CA TYR A 20 -7.04 -26.77 -6.80
C TYR A 20 -5.74 -26.93 -7.61
N ILE A 21 -4.65 -27.35 -6.96
CA ILE A 21 -3.35 -27.53 -7.63
C ILE A 21 -3.44 -28.60 -8.72
N VAL A 22 -4.06 -29.76 -8.40
CA VAL A 22 -4.21 -30.87 -9.35
C VAL A 22 -5.12 -30.50 -10.52
N ARG A 23 -6.22 -29.80 -10.25
CA ARG A 23 -7.23 -29.42 -11.25
C ARG A 23 -6.74 -28.38 -12.27
N ASN A 24 -5.72 -27.59 -11.91
CA ASN A 24 -5.26 -26.44 -12.69
C ASN A 24 -3.76 -26.52 -13.05
N ALA A 25 -3.30 -27.72 -13.42
CA ALA A 25 -1.88 -28.00 -13.68
C ALA A 25 -1.28 -27.13 -14.80
N LYS A 26 -2.04 -26.82 -15.85
CA LYS A 26 -1.57 -25.97 -16.95
C LYS A 26 -1.49 -24.51 -16.53
N SER A 27 -2.47 -24.02 -15.77
CA SER A 27 -2.39 -22.67 -15.17
C SER A 27 -1.15 -22.51 -14.28
N LYS A 28 -0.76 -23.55 -13.53
CA LYS A 28 0.48 -23.55 -12.74
C LYS A 28 1.71 -23.33 -13.60
N ILE A 29 1.87 -24.11 -14.67
CA ILE A 29 3.01 -24.02 -15.60
C ILE A 29 3.07 -22.62 -16.23
N LEU A 30 1.92 -22.07 -16.63
CA LEU A 30 1.83 -20.72 -17.19
C LEU A 30 2.22 -19.64 -16.18
N HIS A 31 1.84 -19.82 -14.91
CA HIS A 31 2.25 -18.90 -13.85
C HIS A 31 3.76 -18.94 -13.60
N GLU A 32 4.35 -20.14 -13.51
CA GLU A 32 5.79 -20.32 -13.37
C GLU A 32 6.55 -19.63 -14.52
N GLU A 33 6.08 -19.78 -15.76
CA GLU A 33 6.64 -19.06 -16.90
C GLU A 33 6.47 -17.53 -16.75
N ALA A 34 5.27 -17.07 -16.39
CA ALA A 34 4.99 -15.64 -16.21
C ALA A 34 5.90 -14.99 -15.15
N THR A 35 6.27 -15.72 -14.08
CA THR A 35 7.17 -15.19 -13.04
C THR A 35 8.57 -14.84 -13.54
N LYS A 36 8.99 -15.38 -14.69
CA LYS A 36 10.28 -15.05 -15.30
C LYS A 36 10.30 -13.63 -15.88
N SER A 37 9.13 -13.09 -16.25
CA SER A 37 9.00 -11.78 -16.90
C SER A 37 8.27 -10.76 -16.03
N PHE A 38 7.33 -11.20 -15.19
CA PHE A 38 6.56 -10.33 -14.30
C PHE A 38 6.89 -10.63 -12.82
N PRO A 39 7.10 -9.60 -11.98
CA PRO A 39 7.23 -9.80 -10.53
C PRO A 39 6.02 -10.55 -9.98
N GLY A 40 6.24 -11.74 -9.39
CA GLY A 40 5.16 -12.59 -8.89
C GLY A 40 4.17 -13.05 -9.99
N GLY A 41 4.61 -13.09 -11.26
CA GLY A 41 3.83 -13.55 -12.40
C GLY A 41 2.61 -12.68 -12.71
N ASN A 42 2.66 -11.38 -12.40
CA ASN A 42 1.48 -10.52 -12.45
C ASN A 42 1.80 -9.04 -12.80
N THR A 43 0.83 -8.39 -13.46
CA THR A 43 0.85 -6.94 -13.77
C THR A 43 -0.36 -6.17 -13.18
N ARG A 44 -1.20 -6.83 -12.38
CA ARG A 44 -2.38 -6.28 -11.71
C ARG A 44 -2.64 -7.05 -10.42
N THR A 45 -2.22 -6.48 -9.28
CA THR A 45 -2.06 -7.19 -8.00
C THR A 45 -3.28 -7.99 -7.55
N VAL A 46 -4.49 -7.47 -7.79
CA VAL A 46 -5.75 -8.15 -7.37
C VAL A 46 -6.01 -9.48 -8.08
N LEU A 47 -5.35 -9.73 -9.23
CA LEU A 47 -5.44 -10.99 -9.96
C LEU A 47 -4.42 -12.03 -9.46
N HIS A 48 -3.44 -11.64 -8.66
CA HIS A 48 -2.51 -12.59 -8.06
C HIS A 48 -3.22 -13.38 -6.95
N THR A 49 -3.05 -14.70 -6.94
CA THR A 49 -3.62 -15.60 -5.95
C THR A 49 -2.64 -16.71 -5.61
N SER A 50 -2.66 -17.19 -4.36
CA SER A 50 -1.94 -18.39 -3.97
C SER A 50 -2.80 -19.65 -4.19
N PRO A 51 -2.23 -20.82 -4.48
CA PRO A 51 -0.81 -21.06 -4.75
C PRO A 51 -0.32 -20.51 -6.11
N PHE A 52 -1.24 -20.29 -7.06
CA PHE A 52 -1.03 -19.60 -8.34
C PHE A 52 -2.40 -19.11 -8.86
N PRO A 53 -2.48 -18.22 -9.86
CA PRO A 53 -3.74 -17.83 -10.51
C PRO A 53 -4.17 -18.78 -11.63
N ILE A 54 -5.49 -18.93 -11.84
CA ILE A 54 -6.04 -19.60 -13.04
C ILE A 54 -5.78 -18.73 -14.25
N SER A 55 -5.22 -19.33 -15.31
CA SER A 55 -5.05 -18.67 -16.60
C SER A 55 -6.31 -18.84 -17.45
N MET A 56 -6.92 -17.74 -17.86
CA MET A 56 -8.12 -17.75 -18.71
C MET A 56 -7.75 -17.81 -20.18
N LYS A 57 -8.36 -18.74 -20.91
CA LYS A 57 -8.17 -18.93 -22.36
C LYS A 57 -9.10 -18.07 -23.19
N SER A 58 -10.38 -18.00 -22.82
CA SER A 58 -11.41 -17.30 -23.60
C SER A 58 -12.64 -16.98 -22.76
N GLY A 59 -13.50 -16.08 -23.27
CA GLY A 59 -14.81 -15.82 -22.71
C GLY A 59 -15.87 -15.70 -23.80
N LYS A 60 -17.12 -16.02 -23.46
CA LYS A 60 -18.29 -15.86 -24.34
C LYS A 60 -19.53 -15.56 -23.50
N GLY A 61 -20.27 -14.52 -23.85
CA GLY A 61 -21.43 -14.08 -23.07
C GLY A 61 -21.04 -13.83 -21.61
N TYR A 62 -21.65 -14.55 -20.68
CA TYR A 62 -21.40 -14.49 -19.23
C TYR A 62 -20.40 -15.54 -18.72
N GLN A 63 -19.75 -16.29 -19.60
CA GLN A 63 -18.88 -17.42 -19.23
C GLN A 63 -17.41 -17.19 -19.60
N LEU A 64 -16.53 -17.77 -18.81
CA LEU A 64 -15.09 -17.83 -19.04
C LEU A 64 -14.64 -19.29 -19.13
N THR A 65 -13.60 -19.56 -19.92
CA THR A 65 -12.98 -20.88 -20.04
C THR A 65 -11.50 -20.77 -19.72
N SER A 66 -11.01 -21.58 -18.78
CA SER A 66 -9.59 -21.60 -18.42
C SER A 66 -8.72 -22.37 -19.43
N GLU A 67 -7.42 -22.19 -19.35
CA GLU A 67 -6.43 -22.95 -20.11
C GLU A 67 -6.45 -24.46 -19.80
N ASP A 68 -6.93 -24.82 -18.61
CA ASP A 68 -7.18 -26.20 -18.16
C ASP A 68 -8.52 -26.76 -18.66
N GLY A 69 -9.32 -25.97 -19.39
CA GLY A 69 -10.57 -26.41 -20.02
C GLY A 69 -11.83 -26.32 -19.15
N HIS A 70 -11.73 -25.77 -17.94
CA HIS A 70 -12.89 -25.57 -17.05
C HIS A 70 -13.69 -24.35 -17.50
N VAL A 71 -15.02 -24.49 -17.55
CA VAL A 71 -15.94 -23.39 -17.86
C VAL A 71 -16.51 -22.84 -16.57
N TYR A 72 -16.51 -21.52 -16.44
CA TYR A 72 -16.99 -20.80 -15.29
C TYR A 72 -18.08 -19.81 -15.67
N THR A 73 -19.08 -19.65 -14.80
CA THR A 73 -19.95 -18.46 -14.82
C THR A 73 -19.19 -17.29 -14.23
N ASP A 74 -19.04 -16.21 -14.99
CA ASP A 74 -18.35 -15.01 -14.54
C ASP A 74 -19.20 -14.22 -13.55
N LEU A 75 -18.75 -14.23 -12.30
CA LEU A 75 -19.28 -13.43 -11.20
C LEU A 75 -18.30 -12.33 -10.78
N THR A 76 -17.15 -12.22 -11.42
CA THR A 76 -16.19 -11.13 -11.21
C THR A 76 -16.49 -9.96 -12.15
N ALA A 77 -16.93 -10.26 -13.37
CA ALA A 77 -17.25 -9.31 -14.44
C ALA A 77 -16.16 -8.24 -14.62
N GLU A 78 -14.89 -8.66 -14.64
CA GLU A 78 -13.72 -7.77 -14.72
C GLU A 78 -13.78 -6.63 -13.67
N PHE A 79 -14.14 -6.98 -12.42
CA PHE A 79 -14.36 -6.06 -11.32
C PHE A 79 -15.36 -4.95 -11.68
N THR A 80 -16.49 -5.34 -12.27
CA THR A 80 -17.60 -4.52 -12.81
C THR A 80 -17.39 -3.92 -14.22
N ALA A 81 -16.23 -4.09 -14.86
CA ALA A 81 -16.00 -3.56 -16.20
C ALA A 81 -16.61 -4.40 -17.34
N ALA A 82 -16.69 -5.72 -17.19
CA ALA A 82 -17.28 -6.63 -18.19
C ALA A 82 -18.81 -6.72 -18.04
N LEU A 83 -19.48 -5.57 -17.88
CA LEU A 83 -20.94 -5.52 -17.79
C LEU A 83 -21.60 -6.17 -19.00
N TYR A 84 -21.10 -5.90 -20.20
CA TYR A 84 -21.67 -6.44 -21.45
C TYR A 84 -21.29 -7.90 -21.71
N GLY A 85 -20.55 -8.54 -20.80
CA GLY A 85 -19.98 -9.86 -21.02
C GLY A 85 -18.82 -9.85 -22.01
N HIS A 86 -18.46 -11.03 -22.50
CA HIS A 86 -17.20 -11.26 -23.21
C HIS A 86 -17.34 -11.28 -24.74
N SER A 87 -18.56 -11.17 -25.27
CA SER A 87 -18.81 -11.31 -26.71
C SER A 87 -20.10 -10.63 -27.17
N ASN A 88 -20.46 -9.48 -26.59
CA ASN A 88 -21.68 -8.77 -26.98
C ASN A 88 -21.58 -8.30 -28.45
N PRO A 89 -22.53 -8.68 -29.32
CA PRO A 89 -22.43 -8.39 -30.75
C PRO A 89 -22.42 -6.89 -31.05
N VAL A 90 -23.17 -6.07 -30.30
CA VAL A 90 -23.23 -4.62 -30.52
C VAL A 90 -21.89 -3.95 -30.23
N ILE A 91 -21.19 -4.41 -29.19
CA ILE A 91 -19.83 -3.92 -28.87
C ILE A 91 -18.83 -4.38 -29.93
N LEU A 92 -18.89 -5.65 -30.34
CA LEU A 92 -18.01 -6.20 -31.38
C LEU A 92 -18.19 -5.49 -32.72
N ASP A 93 -19.43 -5.16 -33.09
CA ASP A 93 -19.74 -4.41 -34.31
C ASP A 93 -19.19 -2.98 -34.23
N ALA A 94 -19.31 -2.32 -33.08
CA ALA A 94 -18.77 -0.98 -32.87
C ALA A 94 -17.23 -0.96 -33.00
N VAL A 95 -16.56 -1.94 -32.39
CA VAL A 95 -15.10 -2.11 -32.50
C VAL A 95 -14.70 -2.43 -33.94
N SER A 96 -15.38 -3.37 -34.59
CA SER A 96 -15.09 -3.77 -35.98
C SER A 96 -15.30 -2.62 -36.96
N ASN A 97 -16.34 -1.81 -36.76
CA ASN A 97 -16.57 -0.61 -37.57
C ASN A 97 -15.41 0.38 -37.44
N VAL A 98 -14.85 0.58 -36.25
CA VAL A 98 -13.67 1.44 -36.08
C VAL A 98 -12.50 0.91 -36.88
N LEU A 99 -12.22 -0.40 -36.79
CA LEU A 99 -11.09 -1.02 -37.48
C LEU A 99 -11.22 -0.95 -39.00
N ASN A 100 -12.43 -1.14 -39.54
CA ASN A 100 -12.66 -1.22 -40.98
C ASN A 100 -12.91 0.14 -41.64
N ASN A 101 -13.54 1.08 -40.94
CA ASN A 101 -14.12 2.28 -41.57
C ASN A 101 -13.65 3.61 -40.96
N VAL A 102 -13.10 3.63 -39.74
CA VAL A 102 -12.72 4.88 -39.06
C VAL A 102 -11.20 5.02 -38.93
N GLY A 103 -10.51 3.95 -38.53
CA GLY A 103 -9.10 3.97 -38.16
C GLY A 103 -8.86 4.18 -36.67
N MET A 104 -7.81 3.57 -36.16
CA MET A 104 -7.32 3.75 -34.79
C MET A 104 -6.34 4.92 -34.71
N ASN A 105 -6.27 5.55 -33.54
CA ASN A 105 -5.20 6.49 -33.16
C ASN A 105 -4.98 7.62 -34.17
N VAL A 106 -6.07 8.23 -34.63
CA VAL A 106 -6.06 9.22 -35.73
C VAL A 106 -5.37 10.55 -35.41
N GLY A 107 -4.95 10.79 -34.16
CA GLY A 107 -4.19 11.99 -33.77
C GLY A 107 -4.98 13.31 -33.88
N ALA A 108 -6.31 13.24 -33.95
CA ALA A 108 -7.20 14.37 -34.15
C ALA A 108 -8.50 14.21 -33.34
N THR A 109 -9.26 15.30 -33.22
CA THR A 109 -10.62 15.25 -32.66
C THR A 109 -11.58 14.62 -33.65
N THR A 110 -12.58 13.90 -33.15
CA THR A 110 -13.62 13.29 -33.98
C THR A 110 -15.01 13.68 -33.48
N PRO A 111 -16.04 13.78 -34.35
CA PRO A 111 -17.41 14.05 -33.89
C PRO A 111 -17.93 13.01 -32.89
N GLN A 112 -17.43 11.77 -32.97
CA GLN A 112 -17.85 10.69 -32.09
C GLN A 112 -17.56 10.98 -30.60
N GLU A 113 -16.43 11.64 -30.29
CA GLU A 113 -16.10 11.96 -28.90
C GLU A 113 -17.14 12.91 -28.26
N GLN A 114 -17.73 13.80 -29.08
CA GLN A 114 -18.80 14.71 -28.66
C GLN A 114 -20.12 13.97 -28.42
N LEU A 115 -20.46 12.99 -29.26
CA LEU A 115 -21.66 12.16 -29.09
C LEU A 115 -21.59 11.38 -27.77
N PHE A 116 -20.44 10.78 -27.49
CA PHE A 116 -20.25 10.04 -26.25
C PHE A 116 -20.25 10.95 -25.01
N ALA A 117 -19.58 12.10 -25.09
CA ALA A 117 -19.57 13.08 -24.01
C ALA A 117 -20.98 13.59 -23.69
N ARG A 118 -21.78 13.91 -24.73
CA ARG A 118 -23.17 14.35 -24.57
C ARG A 118 -24.03 13.31 -23.88
N GLU A 119 -23.90 12.04 -24.27
CA GLU A 119 -24.64 10.95 -23.64
C GLU A 119 -24.30 10.82 -22.15
N LEU A 120 -23.02 10.87 -21.79
CA LEU A 120 -22.58 10.82 -20.40
C LEU A 120 -23.11 12.01 -19.59
N CYS A 121 -23.06 13.22 -20.16
CA CYS A 121 -23.60 14.43 -19.55
C CYS A 121 -25.09 14.30 -19.26
N GLN A 122 -25.88 13.87 -20.25
CA GLN A 122 -27.31 13.69 -20.11
C GLN A 122 -27.65 12.60 -19.08
N ARG A 123 -26.95 11.45 -19.15
CA ARG A 123 -27.28 10.29 -18.34
C ARG A 123 -26.93 10.45 -16.86
N PHE A 124 -25.83 11.13 -16.56
CA PHE A 124 -25.28 11.25 -15.22
C PHE A 124 -25.37 12.66 -14.64
N ASP A 125 -26.18 13.54 -15.22
CA ASP A 125 -26.40 14.92 -14.76
C ASP A 125 -25.08 15.68 -14.61
N LEU A 126 -24.31 15.78 -15.70
CA LEU A 126 -23.05 16.51 -15.76
C LEU A 126 -23.18 17.67 -16.73
N GLU A 127 -22.69 18.85 -16.37
CA GLU A 127 -22.66 19.98 -17.28
C GLU A 127 -21.51 19.85 -18.30
N ARG A 128 -20.37 19.28 -17.87
CA ARG A 128 -19.20 19.01 -18.73
C ARG A 128 -18.45 17.76 -18.29
N VAL A 129 -17.71 17.12 -19.22
CA VAL A 129 -16.91 15.91 -18.97
C VAL A 129 -15.60 15.93 -19.77
N ARG A 130 -14.56 15.26 -19.26
CA ARG A 130 -13.33 14.90 -19.99
C ARG A 130 -13.03 13.41 -19.80
N PHE A 131 -12.40 12.79 -20.80
CA PHE A 131 -12.03 11.37 -20.79
C PHE A 131 -10.58 11.15 -20.40
N THR A 132 -10.35 10.02 -19.74
CA THR A 132 -9.05 9.51 -19.30
C THR A 132 -8.95 8.03 -19.67
N ASN A 133 -7.82 7.40 -19.36
CA ASN A 133 -7.54 6.00 -19.70
C ASN A 133 -7.85 5.04 -18.54
N SER A 134 -8.17 5.60 -17.37
CA SER A 134 -8.53 4.83 -16.17
C SER A 134 -9.30 5.67 -15.16
N GLY A 135 -10.03 4.98 -14.26
CA GLY A 135 -10.62 5.62 -13.08
C GLY A 135 -9.58 6.27 -12.16
N THR A 136 -8.35 5.73 -12.10
CA THR A 136 -7.24 6.35 -11.36
C THR A 136 -6.94 7.76 -11.88
N GLU A 137 -6.79 7.90 -13.20
CA GLU A 137 -6.55 9.20 -13.83
C GLU A 137 -7.74 10.15 -13.64
N ALA A 138 -8.96 9.62 -13.72
CA ALA A 138 -10.17 10.42 -13.49
C ALA A 138 -10.19 11.04 -12.08
N ASN A 139 -9.89 10.25 -11.05
CA ASN A 139 -9.82 10.73 -9.67
C ASN A 139 -8.65 11.70 -9.47
N LEU A 140 -7.47 11.43 -10.03
CA LEU A 140 -6.34 12.37 -9.96
C LEU A 140 -6.68 13.73 -10.58
N HIS A 141 -7.33 13.76 -11.74
CA HIS A 141 -7.72 15.00 -12.38
C HIS A 141 -8.87 15.72 -11.68
N ALA A 142 -9.84 14.99 -11.11
CA ALA A 142 -10.88 15.59 -10.28
C ALA A 142 -10.28 16.31 -9.05
N LEU A 143 -9.29 15.69 -8.39
CA LEU A 143 -8.55 16.30 -7.28
C LEU A 143 -7.72 17.51 -7.72
N ALA A 144 -7.09 17.46 -8.89
CA ALA A 144 -6.37 18.60 -9.45
C ALA A 144 -7.29 19.80 -9.69
N ALA A 145 -8.49 19.56 -10.23
CA ALA A 145 -9.52 20.58 -10.41
C ALA A 145 -9.95 21.18 -9.06
N ALA A 146 -10.23 20.32 -8.08
CA ALA A 146 -10.67 20.78 -6.76
C ALA A 146 -9.64 21.65 -6.06
N ARG A 147 -8.36 21.26 -6.12
CA ARG A 147 -7.26 22.06 -5.55
C ARG A 147 -7.08 23.38 -6.29
N LEU A 148 -7.21 23.40 -7.62
CA LEU A 148 -7.10 24.66 -8.38
C LEU A 148 -8.25 25.62 -8.06
N VAL A 149 -9.48 25.13 -7.97
CA VAL A 149 -10.68 25.95 -7.73
C VAL A 149 -10.70 26.49 -6.31
N THR A 150 -10.46 25.62 -5.32
CA THR A 150 -10.55 25.99 -3.89
C THR A 150 -9.29 26.68 -3.36
N LYS A 151 -8.15 26.55 -4.04
CA LYS A 151 -6.81 26.95 -3.55
C LYS A 151 -6.40 26.28 -2.24
N LYS A 152 -7.02 25.14 -1.92
CA LYS A 152 -6.75 24.31 -0.75
C LYS A 152 -6.05 23.01 -1.18
N ARG A 153 -5.48 22.25 -0.23
CA ARG A 153 -4.66 21.06 -0.55
C ARG A 153 -5.23 19.74 -0.03
N LYS A 154 -5.73 19.73 1.21
CA LYS A 154 -6.12 18.50 1.92
C LYS A 154 -7.38 17.90 1.32
N VAL A 155 -7.53 16.60 1.45
CA VAL A 155 -8.69 15.86 0.93
C VAL A 155 -9.20 14.91 2.01
N VAL A 156 -10.50 14.98 2.29
CA VAL A 156 -11.18 14.01 3.15
C VAL A 156 -11.49 12.76 2.33
N VAL A 157 -11.08 11.60 2.82
CA VAL A 157 -11.31 10.28 2.22
C VAL A 157 -11.70 9.30 3.32
N PHE A 158 -12.11 8.10 2.92
CA PHE A 158 -12.65 7.11 3.86
C PHE A 158 -11.78 5.87 3.94
N ASN A 159 -11.63 5.32 5.15
CA ASN A 159 -10.91 4.07 5.36
C ASN A 159 -11.52 2.95 4.51
N LYS A 160 -10.68 2.07 3.95
CA LYS A 160 -11.02 1.04 2.95
C LYS A 160 -11.46 1.60 1.59
N GLY A 161 -11.39 2.91 1.36
CA GLY A 161 -11.65 3.53 0.07
C GLY A 161 -10.61 3.17 -0.99
N TYR A 162 -11.06 2.97 -2.23
CA TYR A 162 -10.22 2.71 -3.39
C TYR A 162 -10.62 3.59 -4.57
N HIS A 163 -9.73 4.53 -4.91
CA HIS A 163 -9.94 5.52 -5.96
C HIS A 163 -8.93 5.37 -7.10
N GLY A 164 -8.22 4.24 -7.16
CA GLY A 164 -7.24 3.93 -8.19
C GLY A 164 -5.91 3.46 -7.64
N GLY A 165 -4.98 3.11 -8.52
CA GLY A 165 -3.72 2.44 -8.17
C GLY A 165 -2.83 3.23 -7.20
N VAL A 166 -2.93 4.56 -7.18
CA VAL A 166 -2.15 5.48 -6.32
C VAL A 166 -3.03 6.32 -5.40
N LEU A 167 -4.26 5.86 -5.13
CA LEU A 167 -5.25 6.50 -4.27
C LEU A 167 -6.00 5.44 -3.45
N ILE A 168 -5.27 4.75 -2.57
CA ILE A 168 -5.81 3.66 -1.77
C ILE A 168 -5.63 3.92 -0.27
N PHE A 169 -6.67 3.62 0.50
CA PHE A 169 -6.75 3.95 1.92
C PHE A 169 -7.15 2.71 2.71
N TRP A 170 -6.27 2.23 3.61
CA TRP A 170 -6.53 1.04 4.41
C TRP A 170 -5.85 1.14 5.78
N GLY A 171 -6.49 0.57 6.81
CA GLY A 171 -5.95 0.59 8.17
C GLY A 171 -5.74 2.01 8.71
N GLY A 172 -6.58 2.95 8.30
CA GLY A 172 -6.51 4.36 8.72
C GLY A 172 -5.34 5.16 8.14
N LYS A 173 -4.66 4.65 7.10
CA LYS A 173 -3.51 5.31 6.46
C LYS A 173 -3.53 5.18 4.93
N PRO A 174 -2.86 6.08 4.19
CA PRO A 174 -2.68 5.90 2.75
C PRO A 174 -1.75 4.71 2.47
N ALA A 175 -1.94 4.08 1.32
CA ALA A 175 -1.02 3.07 0.81
C ALA A 175 0.38 3.66 0.56
N PRO A 176 1.47 2.86 0.64
CA PRO A 176 2.83 3.36 0.44
C PRO A 176 3.10 4.01 -0.92
N ASN A 177 2.33 3.65 -1.95
CA ASN A 177 2.46 4.17 -3.30
C ASN A 177 1.44 5.28 -3.62
N ASN A 178 0.70 5.79 -2.63
CA ASN A 178 -0.19 6.92 -2.86
C ASN A 178 0.59 8.19 -3.19
N VAL A 179 -0.02 9.03 -4.03
CA VAL A 179 0.44 10.40 -4.24
C VAL A 179 0.11 11.28 -3.02
N ASP A 180 0.85 12.38 -2.84
CA ASP A 180 0.61 13.40 -1.81
C ASP A 180 0.30 12.81 -0.40
N PRO A 181 1.15 11.94 0.19
CA PRO A 181 0.81 11.17 1.39
C PRO A 181 0.40 12.02 2.61
N ASP A 182 0.82 13.29 2.68
CA ASP A 182 0.56 14.20 3.78
C ASP A 182 -0.77 15.00 3.65
N ASP A 183 -1.46 14.88 2.52
CA ASP A 183 -2.69 15.66 2.23
C ASP A 183 -3.99 14.95 2.60
N TRP A 184 -3.93 13.70 3.07
CA TRP A 184 -5.11 12.87 3.30
C TRP A 184 -5.63 12.96 4.73
N ILE A 185 -6.92 13.29 4.87
CA ILE A 185 -7.66 13.14 6.13
C ILE A 185 -8.55 11.92 5.99
N ILE A 186 -8.19 10.83 6.67
CA ILE A 186 -8.89 9.55 6.56
C ILE A 186 -9.89 9.42 7.70
N VAL A 187 -11.16 9.18 7.34
CA VAL A 187 -12.28 9.05 8.26
C VAL A 187 -12.91 7.66 8.14
N LYS A 188 -13.54 7.18 9.21
CA LYS A 188 -14.35 5.96 9.16
C LYS A 188 -15.54 6.15 8.21
N TYR A 189 -15.79 5.20 7.31
CA TYR A 189 -16.94 5.25 6.42
C TYR A 189 -18.25 5.14 7.22
N ASN A 190 -19.30 5.87 6.81
CA ASN A 190 -20.58 5.98 7.54
C ASN A 190 -20.50 6.59 8.97
N ASP A 191 -19.38 7.21 9.35
CA ASP A 191 -19.27 8.06 10.54
C ASP A 191 -19.48 9.54 10.15
N LEU A 192 -20.73 9.99 10.20
CA LEU A 192 -21.10 11.33 9.74
C LEU A 192 -20.46 12.43 10.59
N ASP A 193 -20.49 12.32 11.90
CA ASP A 193 -19.97 13.35 12.81
C ASP A 193 -18.47 13.57 12.59
N ALA A 194 -17.70 12.48 12.48
CA ALA A 194 -16.27 12.57 12.18
C ALA A 194 -16.02 13.17 10.79
N ALA A 195 -16.84 12.81 9.79
CA ALA A 195 -16.69 13.32 8.44
C ALA A 195 -17.02 14.81 8.33
N VAL A 196 -18.09 15.28 8.97
CA VAL A 196 -18.45 16.70 9.03
C VAL A 196 -17.33 17.51 9.68
N LYS A 197 -16.78 17.02 10.81
CA LYS A 197 -15.65 17.66 11.48
C LYS A 197 -14.40 17.72 10.59
N ALA A 198 -14.11 16.63 9.86
CA ALA A 198 -12.98 16.57 8.93
C ALA A 198 -13.16 17.55 7.76
N ILE A 199 -14.35 17.60 7.15
CA ILE A 199 -14.68 18.49 6.03
C ILE A 199 -14.54 19.97 6.44
N GLN A 200 -14.93 20.31 7.66
CA GLN A 200 -14.84 21.68 8.20
C GLN A 200 -13.43 22.07 8.65
N SER A 201 -12.46 21.15 8.58
CA SER A 201 -11.09 21.44 9.01
C SER A 201 -10.34 22.35 8.02
N GLU A 202 -9.28 22.99 8.51
CA GLU A 202 -8.54 23.97 7.73
C GLU A 202 -7.79 23.34 6.54
N GLY A 203 -7.94 23.96 5.37
CA GLY A 203 -7.19 23.62 4.16
C GLY A 203 -7.76 22.45 3.35
N VAL A 204 -9.01 22.04 3.60
CA VAL A 204 -9.69 20.97 2.86
C VAL A 204 -10.24 21.47 1.52
N ALA A 205 -9.74 20.91 0.43
CA ALA A 205 -10.18 21.21 -0.94
C ALA A 205 -11.40 20.38 -1.36
N ALA A 206 -11.41 19.10 -0.99
CA ALA A 206 -12.43 18.16 -1.42
C ALA A 206 -12.72 17.10 -0.37
N VAL A 207 -13.90 16.51 -0.48
CA VAL A 207 -14.21 15.18 0.04
C VAL A 207 -14.39 14.23 -1.14
N LEU A 208 -13.65 13.13 -1.16
CA LEU A 208 -13.69 12.10 -2.18
C LEU A 208 -14.20 10.80 -1.57
N MET A 209 -15.28 10.23 -2.13
CA MET A 209 -15.87 8.99 -1.62
C MET A 209 -16.51 8.13 -2.70
N GLU A 210 -16.55 6.82 -2.45
CA GLU A 210 -17.42 5.89 -3.15
C GLU A 210 -18.83 5.94 -2.52
N GLY A 211 -19.90 5.88 -3.31
CA GLY A 211 -21.27 5.75 -2.78
C GLY A 211 -21.58 4.35 -2.21
N MET A 212 -20.82 3.36 -2.64
CA MET A 212 -20.72 2.03 -2.05
C MET A 212 -19.27 1.60 -2.17
N GLN A 213 -18.63 1.28 -1.04
CA GLN A 213 -17.23 0.88 -1.06
C GLN A 213 -17.11 -0.52 -1.67
N GLY A 214 -16.43 -0.61 -2.81
CA GLY A 214 -16.08 -1.92 -3.34
C GLY A 214 -15.08 -2.61 -2.41
N ASN A 215 -14.02 -1.91 -1.98
CA ASN A 215 -12.94 -2.49 -1.15
C ASN A 215 -13.38 -2.65 0.31
N GLY A 216 -14.34 -1.85 0.75
CA GLY A 216 -15.04 -1.95 2.05
C GLY A 216 -16.18 -2.96 2.02
N SER A 217 -15.96 -4.13 1.41
CA SER A 217 -16.87 -5.27 1.47
C SER A 217 -18.30 -4.98 0.96
N GLY A 218 -18.47 -4.11 -0.04
CA GLY A 218 -19.77 -3.86 -0.68
C GLY A 218 -20.76 -3.11 0.19
N LEU A 219 -20.29 -2.39 1.21
CA LEU A 219 -21.15 -1.60 2.10
C LEU A 219 -21.50 -0.27 1.43
N SER A 220 -22.80 -0.01 1.30
CA SER A 220 -23.32 1.26 0.78
C SER A 220 -23.21 2.34 1.84
N ALA A 221 -22.96 3.58 1.41
CA ALA A 221 -23.19 4.73 2.26
C ALA A 221 -24.67 4.76 2.66
N ILE A 222 -24.94 5.03 3.95
CA ILE A 222 -26.31 5.22 4.43
C ILE A 222 -26.85 6.57 3.93
N PRO A 223 -28.16 6.70 3.68
CA PRO A 223 -28.73 7.92 3.09
C PRO A 223 -28.38 9.20 3.87
N GLU A 224 -28.44 9.15 5.20
CA GLU A 224 -28.14 10.28 6.08
C GLU A 224 -26.68 10.71 5.95
N PHE A 225 -25.77 9.75 5.76
CA PHE A 225 -24.35 10.01 5.57
C PHE A 225 -24.10 10.70 4.23
N LEU A 226 -24.67 10.21 3.12
CA LEU A 226 -24.50 10.84 1.80
C LEU A 226 -25.00 12.29 1.78
N THR A 227 -26.22 12.52 2.27
CA THR A 227 -26.80 13.86 2.33
C THR A 227 -25.99 14.76 3.26
N GLY A 228 -25.58 14.25 4.42
CA GLY A 228 -24.76 15.00 5.38
C GLY A 228 -23.38 15.40 4.83
N ILE A 229 -22.74 14.55 4.03
CA ILE A 229 -21.48 14.89 3.34
C ILE A 229 -21.70 16.02 2.34
N GLN A 230 -22.74 15.93 1.51
CA GLN A 230 -23.06 16.97 0.53
C GLN A 230 -23.31 18.33 1.20
N ASP A 231 -24.13 18.34 2.24
CA ASP A 231 -24.49 19.57 2.96
C ASP A 231 -23.28 20.18 3.69
N ALA A 232 -22.46 19.34 4.31
CA ALA A 232 -21.23 19.78 4.98
C ALA A 232 -20.21 20.36 4.00
N ALA A 233 -20.03 19.71 2.84
CA ALA A 233 -19.12 20.17 1.80
C ALA A 233 -19.56 21.53 1.24
N ALA A 234 -20.84 21.66 0.90
CA ALA A 234 -21.43 22.90 0.42
C ALA A 234 -21.26 24.04 1.43
N LYS A 235 -21.56 23.79 2.72
CA LYS A 235 -21.41 24.79 3.80
C LYS A 235 -19.96 25.23 4.02
N ALA A 236 -19.00 24.33 3.83
CA ALA A 236 -17.57 24.60 4.08
C ALA A 236 -16.81 25.15 2.86
N GLY A 237 -17.46 25.28 1.69
CA GLY A 237 -16.78 25.61 0.44
C GLY A 237 -15.71 24.56 0.09
N VAL A 238 -16.08 23.29 0.25
CA VAL A 238 -15.31 22.09 -0.09
C VAL A 238 -16.02 21.40 -1.24
N LEU A 239 -15.28 20.90 -2.24
CA LEU A 239 -15.91 20.20 -3.35
C LEU A 239 -16.24 18.76 -2.98
N PHE A 240 -17.46 18.33 -3.26
CA PHE A 240 -17.87 16.94 -3.12
C PHE A 240 -17.61 16.17 -4.43
N ILE A 241 -16.67 15.22 -4.37
CA ILE A 241 -16.34 14.31 -5.48
C ILE A 241 -16.89 12.92 -5.16
N LEU A 242 -17.84 12.46 -5.97
CA LEU A 242 -18.37 11.11 -5.88
C LEU A 242 -17.70 10.20 -6.91
N ASP A 243 -16.98 9.21 -6.42
CA ASP A 243 -16.40 8.15 -7.24
C ASP A 243 -17.48 7.15 -7.67
N GLU A 244 -17.89 7.25 -8.93
CA GLU A 244 -18.88 6.40 -9.57
C GLU A 244 -18.25 5.41 -10.55
N VAL A 245 -16.94 5.14 -10.43
CA VAL A 245 -16.22 4.18 -11.29
C VAL A 245 -16.87 2.79 -11.22
N MET A 246 -17.42 2.41 -10.06
CA MET A 246 -18.25 1.21 -9.91
C MET A 246 -19.73 1.53 -9.93
N THR A 247 -20.15 2.53 -9.15
CA THR A 247 -21.56 2.71 -8.80
C THR A 247 -22.40 3.34 -9.91
N SER A 248 -21.77 3.87 -10.98
CA SER A 248 -22.49 4.42 -12.13
C SER A 248 -23.35 3.39 -12.88
N ARG A 249 -23.10 2.08 -12.73
CA ARG A 249 -23.96 1.04 -13.32
C ARG A 249 -25.19 0.69 -12.48
N ILE A 250 -25.29 1.15 -11.24
CA ILE A 250 -26.31 0.67 -10.31
C ILE A 250 -27.74 0.99 -10.80
N SER A 251 -27.95 2.17 -11.39
CA SER A 251 -29.24 2.57 -11.96
C SER A 251 -29.05 3.24 -13.31
N ALA A 252 -30.15 3.66 -13.96
CA ALA A 252 -30.12 4.50 -15.15
C ALA A 252 -29.14 5.70 -15.04
N SER A 253 -29.06 6.34 -13.87
CA SER A 253 -28.26 7.55 -13.62
C SER A 253 -27.22 7.36 -12.50
N GLY A 254 -26.76 6.13 -12.29
CA GLY A 254 -25.78 5.79 -11.24
C GLY A 254 -26.35 5.85 -9.83
N LEU A 255 -25.49 5.73 -8.82
CA LEU A 255 -25.94 5.78 -7.42
C LEU A 255 -26.36 7.19 -7.02
N ALA A 256 -25.69 8.23 -7.52
CA ALA A 256 -26.07 9.61 -7.29
C ALA A 256 -27.52 9.87 -7.69
N GLY A 257 -27.91 9.47 -8.91
CA GLY A 257 -29.28 9.61 -9.41
C GLY A 257 -30.28 8.83 -8.57
N LEU A 258 -29.96 7.57 -8.24
CA LEU A 258 -30.80 6.71 -7.39
C LEU A 258 -31.06 7.31 -6.00
N ARG A 259 -30.07 8.02 -5.43
CA ARG A 259 -30.13 8.61 -4.08
C ARG A 259 -30.49 10.10 -4.08
N GLY A 260 -30.67 10.73 -5.25
CA GLY A 260 -30.95 12.16 -5.36
C GLY A 260 -29.80 13.07 -4.93
N ILE A 261 -28.56 12.58 -4.97
CA ILE A 261 -27.35 13.31 -4.55
C ILE A 261 -26.74 14.02 -5.75
N LYS A 262 -26.28 15.26 -5.53
CA LYS A 262 -25.73 16.19 -6.52
C LYS A 262 -24.28 16.54 -6.17
N PRO A 263 -23.33 15.62 -6.36
CA PRO A 263 -21.92 15.92 -6.13
C PRO A 263 -21.42 16.96 -7.14
N ASP A 264 -20.43 17.76 -6.74
CA ASP A 264 -19.82 18.79 -7.58
C ASP A 264 -19.07 18.20 -8.78
N LEU A 265 -18.43 17.05 -8.56
CA LEU A 265 -17.76 16.24 -9.56
C LEU A 265 -18.11 14.76 -9.38
N LYS A 266 -18.19 14.04 -10.49
CA LYS A 266 -18.27 12.58 -10.55
C LYS A 266 -17.10 12.03 -11.35
N THR A 267 -16.60 10.87 -10.94
CA THR A 267 -15.58 10.12 -11.69
C THR A 267 -16.11 8.77 -12.16
N PHE A 268 -15.60 8.33 -13.30
CA PHE A 268 -16.14 7.24 -14.10
C PHE A 268 -15.02 6.35 -14.63
N GLY A 269 -15.39 5.13 -15.01
CA GLY A 269 -14.48 4.21 -15.68
C GLY A 269 -15.16 2.89 -16.01
N LYS A 270 -14.36 1.83 -16.08
CA LYS A 270 -14.84 0.44 -16.20
C LYS A 270 -15.80 0.27 -17.39
N TYR A 271 -17.03 -0.17 -17.15
CA TYR A 271 -17.97 -0.57 -18.20
C TYR A 271 -18.33 0.54 -19.19
N LEU A 272 -18.19 1.81 -18.79
CA LEU A 272 -18.50 2.93 -19.68
C LEU A 272 -17.59 2.95 -20.91
N GLY A 273 -16.42 2.32 -20.87
CA GLY A 273 -15.53 2.17 -22.02
C GLY A 273 -15.93 1.09 -23.02
N GLY A 274 -17.07 0.41 -22.86
CA GLY A 274 -17.45 -0.68 -23.78
C GLY A 274 -16.56 -1.93 -23.65
N GLY A 275 -15.90 -2.14 -22.51
CA GLY A 275 -14.92 -3.21 -22.30
C GLY A 275 -13.46 -2.81 -22.59
N LEU A 276 -13.22 -1.57 -23.01
CA LEU A 276 -11.88 -1.01 -23.26
C LEU A 276 -11.42 -0.12 -22.11
N ALA A 277 -10.11 0.17 -22.06
CA ALA A 277 -9.52 1.04 -21.05
C ALA A 277 -10.14 2.45 -21.10
N PHE A 278 -10.82 2.83 -20.02
CA PHE A 278 -11.56 4.09 -19.95
C PHE A 278 -11.61 4.63 -18.52
N GLY A 279 -11.53 5.95 -18.44
CA GLY A 279 -12.03 6.74 -17.32
C GLY A 279 -12.64 8.04 -17.82
N GLY A 280 -13.31 8.74 -16.92
CA GLY A 280 -13.79 10.08 -17.20
C GLY A 280 -14.10 10.83 -15.92
N PHE A 281 -14.03 12.14 -15.96
CA PHE A 281 -14.43 12.99 -14.84
C PHE A 281 -15.22 14.18 -15.37
N GLY A 282 -16.24 14.58 -14.63
CA GLY A 282 -17.16 15.62 -15.05
C GLY A 282 -18.02 16.11 -13.91
N GLY A 283 -18.79 17.15 -14.14
CA GLY A 283 -19.65 17.77 -13.14
C GLY A 283 -19.99 19.20 -13.53
N ARG A 284 -20.05 20.10 -12.55
CA ARG A 284 -20.39 21.51 -12.77
C ARG A 284 -19.41 22.20 -13.72
N ALA A 285 -19.92 23.06 -14.60
CA ALA A 285 -19.16 23.73 -15.65
C ALA A 285 -18.17 24.75 -15.10
N ASP A 286 -18.46 25.38 -13.96
CA ASP A 286 -17.57 26.34 -13.30
C ASP A 286 -16.28 25.66 -12.81
N ILE A 287 -16.40 24.44 -12.28
CA ILE A 287 -15.25 23.62 -11.86
C ILE A 287 -14.53 23.06 -13.09
N MET A 288 -15.27 22.50 -14.05
CA MET A 288 -14.68 21.91 -15.27
C MET A 288 -14.03 22.96 -16.18
N GLY A 289 -14.38 24.24 -16.01
CA GLY A 289 -13.69 25.39 -16.62
C GLY A 289 -12.19 25.42 -16.32
N ALA A 290 -11.75 24.79 -15.22
CA ALA A 290 -10.34 24.59 -14.88
C ALA A 290 -9.53 23.91 -16.00
N PHE A 291 -10.17 23.18 -16.93
CA PHE A 291 -9.50 22.50 -18.04
C PHE A 291 -9.78 23.15 -19.40
N ASP A 292 -10.41 24.33 -19.44
CA ASP A 292 -10.65 25.04 -20.69
C ASP A 292 -9.34 25.70 -21.16
N PRO A 293 -8.74 25.21 -22.26
CA PRO A 293 -7.43 25.70 -22.72
C PRO A 293 -7.45 27.16 -23.20
N ARG A 294 -8.64 27.76 -23.33
CA ARG A 294 -8.81 29.18 -23.68
C ARG A 294 -8.68 30.10 -22.46
N GLN A 295 -8.69 29.55 -21.24
CA GLN A 295 -8.49 30.30 -20.01
C GLN A 295 -7.02 30.42 -19.64
N THR A 296 -6.63 31.58 -19.11
CA THR A 296 -5.25 31.91 -18.73
C THR A 296 -4.67 30.98 -17.65
N LEU A 297 -5.51 30.53 -16.72
CA LEU A 297 -5.13 29.66 -15.60
C LEU A 297 -5.87 28.32 -15.70
N SER A 298 -5.54 27.55 -16.72
CA SER A 298 -6.08 26.20 -16.93
C SER A 298 -5.06 25.10 -16.59
N ILE A 299 -5.57 23.95 -16.18
CA ILE A 299 -4.81 22.73 -15.96
C ILE A 299 -4.65 22.03 -17.31
N PRO A 300 -3.42 21.76 -17.77
CA PRO A 300 -3.23 20.91 -18.94
C PRO A 300 -3.69 19.48 -18.61
N HIS A 301 -4.70 19.00 -19.34
CA HIS A 301 -5.11 17.59 -19.31
C HIS A 301 -4.85 16.98 -20.69
N SER A 302 -3.62 16.50 -20.85
CA SER A 302 -3.19 15.70 -22.01
C SER A 302 -3.42 14.21 -21.75
N GLY A 303 -3.16 13.38 -22.75
CA GLY A 303 -3.22 11.93 -22.68
C GLY A 303 -3.52 11.34 -24.04
N THR A 304 -2.56 10.58 -24.59
CA THR A 304 -2.56 10.11 -25.99
C THR A 304 -3.83 9.36 -26.36
N PHE A 305 -4.39 8.58 -25.43
CA PHE A 305 -5.53 7.70 -25.69
C PHE A 305 -6.85 8.23 -25.11
N ASN A 306 -6.87 9.44 -24.56
CA ASN A 306 -8.07 10.02 -23.93
C ASN A 306 -9.28 10.02 -24.87
N ASN A 307 -9.08 10.33 -26.16
CA ASN A 307 -10.13 10.36 -27.17
C ASN A 307 -10.01 9.24 -28.21
N ASN A 308 -9.42 8.10 -27.86
CA ASN A 308 -9.22 7.02 -28.82
C ASN A 308 -10.56 6.55 -29.45
N THR A 309 -10.52 6.27 -30.75
CA THR A 309 -11.72 5.97 -31.54
C THR A 309 -12.42 4.69 -31.10
N LEU A 310 -11.68 3.69 -30.61
CA LEU A 310 -12.27 2.44 -30.12
C LEU A 310 -13.19 2.69 -28.91
N VAL A 311 -12.70 3.39 -27.88
CA VAL A 311 -13.47 3.69 -26.67
C VAL A 311 -14.67 4.58 -26.96
N THR A 312 -14.50 5.63 -27.77
CA THR A 312 -15.59 6.58 -28.06
C THR A 312 -16.73 5.94 -28.87
N HIS A 313 -16.45 4.94 -29.70
CA HIS A 313 -17.48 4.17 -30.41
C HIS A 313 -18.07 3.05 -29.55
N ALA A 314 -17.23 2.23 -28.91
CA ALA A 314 -17.67 1.09 -28.11
C ALA A 314 -18.42 1.54 -26.84
N GLY A 315 -17.91 2.55 -26.14
CA GLY A 315 -18.56 3.13 -24.97
C GLY A 315 -19.91 3.76 -25.30
N TYR A 316 -19.98 4.54 -26.38
CA TYR A 316 -21.24 5.12 -26.86
C TYR A 316 -22.26 4.04 -27.26
N ALA A 317 -21.84 3.02 -28.01
CA ALA A 317 -22.72 1.91 -28.40
C ALA A 317 -23.21 1.12 -27.19
N GLY A 318 -22.32 0.79 -26.25
CA GLY A 318 -22.67 0.11 -25.01
C GLY A 318 -23.69 0.88 -24.19
N LEU A 319 -23.49 2.19 -24.03
CA LEU A 319 -24.36 3.03 -23.22
C LEU A 319 -25.73 3.29 -23.85
N THR A 320 -25.79 3.49 -25.18
CA THR A 320 -27.01 3.90 -25.89
C THR A 320 -27.82 2.74 -26.48
N LYS A 321 -27.19 1.59 -26.75
CA LYS A 321 -27.84 0.46 -27.42
C LYS A 321 -27.97 -0.79 -26.56
N VAL A 322 -27.06 -1.00 -25.60
CA VAL A 322 -27.03 -2.23 -24.78
C VAL A 322 -27.55 -1.95 -23.38
N TYR A 323 -26.86 -1.08 -22.64
CA TYR A 323 -27.18 -0.76 -21.25
C TYR A 323 -27.96 0.54 -21.15
N THR A 324 -29.12 0.62 -21.81
CA THR A 324 -30.01 1.79 -21.77
C THR A 324 -30.55 2.05 -20.34
N PRO A 325 -31.15 3.22 -20.05
CA PRO A 325 -31.83 3.47 -18.77
C PRO A 325 -32.78 2.36 -18.34
N ASP A 326 -33.67 1.92 -19.22
CA ASP A 326 -34.64 0.85 -18.94
C ASP A 326 -33.96 -0.49 -18.61
N VAL A 327 -32.86 -0.81 -19.30
CA VAL A 327 -32.08 -2.02 -19.04
C VAL A 327 -31.39 -1.92 -17.68
N ALA A 328 -30.81 -0.77 -17.36
CA ALA A 328 -30.16 -0.54 -16.07
C ALA A 328 -31.15 -0.70 -14.90
N ASP A 329 -32.36 -0.14 -15.02
CA ASP A 329 -33.38 -0.23 -13.96
C ASP A 329 -33.95 -1.64 -13.79
N LYS A 330 -34.11 -2.40 -14.90
CA LYS A 330 -34.44 -3.83 -14.82
C LYS A 330 -33.32 -4.62 -14.16
N PHE A 331 -32.09 -4.35 -14.54
CA PHE A 331 -30.92 -5.05 -14.02
C PHE A 331 -30.65 -4.75 -12.54
N PHE A 332 -30.95 -3.52 -12.10
CA PHE A 332 -30.99 -3.15 -10.69
C PHE A 332 -31.93 -4.09 -9.91
N LYS A 333 -33.18 -4.26 -10.38
CA LYS A 333 -34.16 -5.15 -9.74
C LYS A 333 -33.72 -6.62 -9.72
N THR A 334 -33.11 -7.11 -10.80
CA THR A 334 -32.53 -8.46 -10.84
C THR A 334 -31.45 -8.63 -9.76
N GLY A 335 -30.55 -7.67 -9.66
CA GLY A 335 -29.49 -7.67 -8.66
C GLY A 335 -30.00 -7.60 -7.21
N GLU A 336 -30.97 -6.71 -6.93
CA GLU A 336 -31.61 -6.63 -5.60
C GLU A 336 -32.30 -7.94 -5.21
N SER A 337 -33.01 -8.58 -6.16
CA SER A 337 -33.62 -9.89 -5.92
C SER A 337 -32.58 -10.96 -5.63
N PHE A 338 -31.46 -10.96 -6.35
CA PHE A 338 -30.36 -11.90 -6.13
C PHE A 338 -29.71 -11.69 -4.76
N ILE A 339 -29.39 -10.45 -4.38
CA ILE A 339 -28.84 -10.11 -3.06
C ILE A 339 -29.79 -10.57 -1.96
N SER A 340 -31.09 -10.30 -2.08
CA SER A 340 -32.09 -10.69 -1.08
C SER A 340 -32.17 -12.20 -0.91
N LYS A 341 -32.17 -12.96 -2.01
CA LYS A 341 -32.16 -14.44 -1.97
C LYS A 341 -30.91 -14.99 -1.28
N LEU A 342 -29.73 -14.42 -1.58
CA LEU A 342 -28.49 -14.82 -0.94
C LEU A 342 -28.49 -14.52 0.56
N GLN A 343 -28.93 -13.32 0.95
CA GLN A 343 -29.04 -12.92 2.35
C GLN A 343 -29.99 -13.83 3.13
N GLU A 344 -31.12 -14.23 2.54
CA GLU A 344 -32.04 -15.20 3.14
C GLU A 344 -31.38 -16.57 3.33
N THR A 345 -30.67 -17.04 2.30
CA THR A 345 -30.04 -18.37 2.26
C THR A 345 -28.96 -18.54 3.32
N VAL A 346 -28.22 -17.47 3.64
CA VAL A 346 -27.08 -17.52 4.58
C VAL A 346 -27.44 -17.15 6.01
N LYS A 347 -28.73 -16.92 6.33
CA LYS A 347 -29.18 -16.65 7.70
C LYS A 347 -28.73 -17.75 8.65
N GLY A 348 -28.17 -17.35 9.79
CA GLY A 348 -27.64 -18.27 10.81
C GLY A 348 -26.24 -18.82 10.49
N THR A 349 -25.63 -18.44 9.38
CA THR A 349 -24.23 -18.77 9.04
C THR A 349 -23.30 -17.59 9.33
N ARG A 350 -21.99 -17.81 9.23
CA ARG A 350 -20.96 -16.74 9.30
C ARG A 350 -20.79 -15.97 7.98
N LEU A 351 -21.37 -16.45 6.89
CA LEU A 351 -21.31 -15.80 5.59
C LEU A 351 -22.38 -14.71 5.52
N GLY A 352 -21.97 -13.51 5.14
CA GLY A 352 -22.86 -12.38 4.87
C GLY A 352 -22.65 -11.82 3.48
N PHE A 353 -23.71 -11.23 2.92
CA PHE A 353 -23.64 -10.47 1.68
C PHE A 353 -24.14 -9.04 1.91
N SER A 354 -23.46 -8.04 1.34
CA SER A 354 -24.08 -6.73 1.10
C SER A 354 -23.71 -6.25 -0.30
N GLY A 355 -24.50 -5.32 -0.78
CA GLY A 355 -24.35 -4.76 -2.10
C GLY A 355 -25.53 -3.86 -2.40
N ILE A 356 -25.59 -3.42 -3.64
CA ILE A 356 -26.73 -2.69 -4.18
C ILE A 356 -26.79 -2.93 -5.69
N GLY A 357 -27.99 -3.24 -6.18
CA GLY A 357 -28.23 -3.61 -7.57
C GLY A 357 -27.38 -4.81 -7.97
N SER A 358 -26.64 -4.67 -9.07
CA SER A 358 -25.88 -5.77 -9.68
C SER A 358 -24.48 -6.01 -9.10
N ILE A 359 -24.14 -5.37 -7.97
CA ILE A 359 -22.82 -5.48 -7.32
C ILE A 359 -23.02 -5.83 -5.85
N LEU A 360 -22.30 -6.84 -5.38
CA LEU A 360 -22.31 -7.28 -3.99
C LEU A 360 -20.95 -7.85 -3.58
N CYS A 361 -20.74 -8.05 -2.30
CA CYS A 361 -19.56 -8.70 -1.75
C CYS A 361 -19.97 -9.75 -0.71
N SER A 362 -19.34 -10.93 -0.77
CA SER A 362 -19.33 -11.89 0.32
C SER A 362 -18.37 -11.44 1.43
N ARG A 363 -18.73 -11.70 2.68
CA ARG A 363 -17.84 -11.54 3.85
C ARG A 363 -18.05 -12.70 4.82
N PHE A 364 -16.99 -13.10 5.52
CA PHE A 364 -17.08 -14.08 6.59
C PHE A 364 -16.85 -13.40 7.93
N ILE A 365 -17.92 -13.21 8.70
CA ILE A 365 -17.85 -12.47 9.96
C ILE A 365 -17.28 -13.39 11.04
N ASP A 366 -16.28 -12.88 11.76
CA ASP A 366 -15.82 -13.47 13.01
C ASP A 366 -16.35 -12.67 14.20
N GLY A 367 -16.71 -13.37 15.28
CA GLY A 367 -17.37 -12.80 16.46
C GLY A 367 -18.90 -12.69 16.36
N ASP A 368 -19.50 -12.08 17.37
CA ASP A 368 -20.95 -12.00 17.59
C ASP A 368 -21.55 -10.67 17.05
N VAL A 369 -21.19 -10.28 15.83
CA VAL A 369 -21.74 -9.09 15.17
C VAL A 369 -22.82 -9.50 14.18
N GLU A 370 -24.03 -8.97 14.32
CA GLU A 370 -25.08 -9.21 13.34
C GLU A 370 -24.84 -8.40 12.05
N VAL A 371 -25.11 -9.02 10.89
CA VAL A 371 -24.92 -8.41 9.57
C VAL A 371 -25.61 -7.05 9.44
N LYS A 372 -26.79 -6.89 10.06
CA LYS A 372 -27.60 -5.67 10.00
C LYS A 372 -26.95 -4.46 10.70
N ASP A 373 -26.05 -4.71 11.64
CA ASP A 373 -25.41 -3.67 12.46
C ASP A 373 -24.07 -3.20 11.84
N ILE A 374 -23.57 -3.89 10.81
CA ILE A 374 -22.34 -3.55 10.10
C ILE A 374 -22.62 -2.40 9.12
N LYS A 375 -22.04 -1.23 9.42
CA LYS A 375 -22.16 -0.01 8.58
C LYS A 375 -20.84 0.33 7.90
N SER A 376 -19.71 -0.11 8.45
CA SER A 376 -18.37 0.03 7.90
C SER A 376 -17.65 -1.31 7.93
N ALA A 377 -16.67 -1.47 7.05
CA ALA A 377 -15.74 -2.60 7.10
C ALA A 377 -14.82 -2.56 8.35
N ASP A 378 -14.90 -1.48 9.13
CA ASP A 378 -14.26 -1.37 10.45
C ASP A 378 -15.10 -2.00 11.59
N ASP A 379 -16.36 -2.38 11.32
CA ASP A 379 -17.28 -2.88 12.36
C ASP A 379 -17.18 -4.40 12.57
N PHE A 380 -16.37 -5.11 11.77
CA PHE A 380 -16.20 -6.55 11.88
C PHE A 380 -14.78 -6.99 11.55
N THR A 381 -14.43 -8.18 12.03
CA THR A 381 -13.22 -8.90 11.63
C THR A 381 -13.58 -9.99 10.65
N GLU A 382 -12.82 -10.11 9.56
CA GLU A 382 -13.07 -11.13 8.54
C GLU A 382 -12.34 -12.44 8.88
N ASN A 383 -13.04 -13.56 8.79
CA ASN A 383 -12.45 -14.90 8.91
C ASN A 383 -11.78 -15.29 7.59
N GLU A 384 -10.48 -15.01 7.47
CA GLU A 384 -9.71 -15.25 6.25
C GLU A 384 -9.69 -16.72 5.81
N ALA A 385 -9.65 -17.67 6.76
CA ALA A 385 -9.61 -19.10 6.41
C ALA A 385 -10.92 -19.56 5.74
N LEU A 386 -12.07 -19.12 6.24
CA LEU A 386 -13.37 -19.41 5.61
C LEU A 386 -13.52 -18.70 4.27
N LYS A 387 -13.01 -17.47 4.15
CA LYS A 387 -13.00 -16.72 2.90
C LYS A 387 -12.15 -17.40 1.82
N GLU A 388 -10.96 -17.86 2.17
CA GLU A 388 -10.10 -18.63 1.25
C GLU A 388 -10.76 -19.95 0.85
N LEU A 389 -11.34 -20.68 1.81
CA LEU A 389 -12.03 -21.93 1.54
C LEU A 389 -13.19 -21.71 0.57
N PHE A 390 -14.04 -20.71 0.85
CA PHE A 390 -15.15 -20.33 -0.02
C PHE A 390 -14.69 -20.00 -1.45
N TRP A 391 -13.58 -19.29 -1.60
CA TRP A 391 -13.03 -18.99 -2.91
C TRP A 391 -12.65 -20.26 -3.69
N PHE A 392 -11.95 -21.22 -3.07
CA PHE A 392 -11.61 -22.49 -3.72
C PHE A 392 -12.86 -23.30 -4.10
N GLU A 393 -13.82 -23.43 -3.19
CA GLU A 393 -15.03 -24.20 -3.42
C GLU A 393 -15.88 -23.59 -4.55
N MET A 394 -15.98 -22.26 -4.62
CA MET A 394 -16.69 -21.59 -5.72
C MET A 394 -16.06 -21.86 -7.08
N LEU A 395 -14.72 -21.87 -7.17
CA LEU A 395 -14.03 -22.25 -8.39
C LEU A 395 -14.30 -23.71 -8.76
N GLU A 396 -14.32 -24.62 -7.77
CA GLU A 396 -14.58 -26.04 -8.01
C GLU A 396 -15.99 -26.29 -8.55
N GLN A 397 -16.97 -25.51 -8.08
CA GLN A 397 -18.36 -25.50 -8.53
C GLN A 397 -18.60 -24.75 -9.86
N GLY A 398 -17.55 -24.24 -10.52
CA GLY A 398 -17.67 -23.59 -11.83
C GLY A 398 -18.12 -22.12 -11.75
N PHE A 399 -17.82 -21.42 -10.67
CA PHE A 399 -17.99 -19.96 -10.59
C PHE A 399 -16.66 -19.25 -10.61
N TRP A 400 -16.55 -18.22 -11.44
CA TRP A 400 -15.39 -17.35 -11.43
C TRP A 400 -15.62 -16.17 -10.48
N ILE A 401 -15.05 -16.28 -9.29
CA ILE A 401 -14.96 -15.20 -8.32
C ILE A 401 -13.50 -14.92 -7.95
N THR A 402 -13.25 -13.74 -7.41
CA THR A 402 -11.93 -13.37 -6.87
C THR A 402 -11.89 -13.56 -5.36
N ARG A 403 -10.68 -13.75 -4.81
CA ARG A 403 -10.45 -13.93 -3.36
C ARG A 403 -11.09 -12.86 -2.49
N ARG A 404 -11.26 -11.64 -3.02
CA ARG A 404 -11.83 -10.50 -2.29
C ARG A 404 -13.32 -10.66 -1.99
N GLY A 405 -14.02 -11.59 -2.65
CA GLY A 405 -15.45 -11.80 -2.45
C GLY A 405 -16.34 -10.81 -3.19
N LEU A 406 -15.77 -9.91 -4.01
CA LEU A 406 -16.56 -9.05 -4.89
C LEU A 406 -17.25 -9.91 -5.95
N ILE A 407 -18.55 -9.73 -6.05
CA ILE A 407 -19.42 -10.29 -7.08
C ILE A 407 -20.04 -9.14 -7.87
N ALA A 408 -19.95 -9.21 -9.19
CA ALA A 408 -20.58 -8.28 -10.11
C ALA A 408 -21.26 -9.09 -11.21
N LEU A 409 -22.57 -8.90 -11.38
CA LEU A 409 -23.32 -9.66 -12.37
C LEU A 409 -22.96 -9.21 -13.79
N VAL A 410 -22.81 -10.14 -14.72
CA VAL A 410 -22.74 -9.84 -16.15
C VAL A 410 -24.17 -9.64 -16.67
N LEU A 411 -24.35 -8.70 -17.60
CA LEU A 411 -25.63 -8.50 -18.25
C LEU A 411 -26.01 -9.77 -19.05
N GLU A 412 -27.29 -10.11 -19.06
CA GLU A 412 -27.81 -11.32 -19.74
C GLU A 412 -27.37 -12.65 -19.11
N THR A 413 -26.75 -12.67 -17.93
CA THR A 413 -26.60 -13.91 -17.15
C THR A 413 -27.98 -14.53 -16.93
N PRO A 414 -28.22 -15.78 -17.38
CA PRO A 414 -29.53 -16.41 -17.27
C PRO A 414 -30.01 -16.51 -15.82
N GLN A 415 -31.32 -16.31 -15.61
CA GLN A 415 -31.90 -16.43 -14.27
C GLN A 415 -31.69 -17.83 -13.69
N SER A 416 -31.67 -18.88 -14.52
CA SER A 416 -31.33 -20.24 -14.09
C SER A 416 -29.94 -20.36 -13.50
N GLU A 417 -28.96 -19.58 -13.99
CA GLU A 417 -27.60 -19.54 -13.45
C GLU A 417 -27.51 -18.75 -12.13
N LEU A 418 -28.47 -17.86 -11.88
CA LEU A 418 -28.59 -17.17 -10.59
C LEU A 418 -29.38 -18.01 -9.57
N ASP A 419 -30.38 -18.76 -10.03
CA ASP A 419 -31.30 -19.54 -9.20
C ASP A 419 -30.76 -20.93 -8.83
N SER A 420 -30.32 -21.74 -9.80
CA SER A 420 -29.79 -23.12 -9.56
C SER A 420 -28.59 -23.14 -8.61
N ARG A 421 -28.00 -21.97 -8.41
CA ARG A 421 -26.65 -21.75 -7.92
C ARG A 421 -26.63 -20.90 -6.64
N ALA A 422 -27.73 -20.23 -6.32
CA ALA A 422 -28.04 -19.80 -4.96
C ALA A 422 -28.10 -21.00 -3.98
N TYR A 423 -28.51 -22.18 -4.48
CA TYR A 423 -28.56 -23.43 -3.71
C TYR A 423 -27.20 -24.16 -3.59
N SER A 424 -26.30 -24.05 -4.57
CA SER A 424 -24.95 -24.64 -4.45
C SER A 424 -24.06 -23.88 -3.45
N LEU A 425 -24.32 -22.58 -3.25
CA LEU A 425 -23.74 -21.79 -2.16
C LEU A 425 -24.11 -22.31 -0.76
N THR A 426 -25.15 -23.16 -0.67
CA THR A 426 -25.67 -23.74 0.57
C THR A 426 -25.03 -25.09 0.93
N ILE A 427 -24.23 -25.72 0.05
CA ILE A 427 -23.74 -27.09 0.31
C ILE A 427 -22.64 -27.14 1.38
N TYR A 428 -22.11 -25.99 1.84
CA TYR A 428 -21.22 -25.94 3.01
C TYR A 428 -21.54 -24.76 3.96
N PRO A 429 -22.55 -24.94 4.82
CA PRO A 429 -22.41 -24.55 6.23
C PRO A 429 -22.93 -25.63 7.21
N SER A 430 -23.20 -26.86 6.77
CA SER A 430 -23.61 -27.95 7.66
C SER A 430 -22.42 -28.54 8.43
N ILE A 431 -21.98 -27.83 9.46
CA ILE A 431 -21.52 -28.47 10.70
C ILE A 431 -22.65 -28.37 11.72
N PRO A 432 -23.61 -29.31 11.77
CA PRO A 432 -24.54 -29.40 12.89
C PRO A 432 -23.84 -30.12 14.05
N PHE A 433 -23.68 -29.46 15.18
CA PHE A 433 -23.28 -30.10 16.43
C PHE A 433 -24.53 -30.61 17.16
N SER A 434 -24.68 -31.93 17.23
CA SER A 434 -25.54 -32.59 18.22
C SER A 434 -24.70 -33.49 19.12
N SER A 435 -24.83 -33.34 20.44
CA SER A 435 -24.45 -34.32 21.46
C SER A 435 -25.68 -34.61 22.33
N PRO A 436 -25.74 -35.62 23.24
CA PRO A 436 -24.67 -36.55 23.67
C PRO A 436 -25.11 -38.03 23.89
N SER A 437 -24.16 -38.96 23.98
CA SER A 437 -24.24 -40.13 24.90
C SER A 437 -22.89 -40.80 25.17
N THR A 438 -22.42 -40.65 26.41
CA THR A 438 -21.64 -41.55 27.30
C THR A 438 -21.00 -42.85 26.77
N SER A 439 -19.70 -43.02 27.04
CA SER A 439 -19.19 -44.06 27.98
C SER A 439 -17.71 -43.86 28.38
N ARG A 440 -17.43 -44.16 29.65
CA ARG A 440 -16.20 -43.96 30.46
C ARG A 440 -15.09 -45.00 30.21
N ILE A 441 -13.87 -44.71 30.73
CA ILE A 441 -13.07 -45.48 31.76
C ILE A 441 -11.57 -45.09 31.63
N LEU A 442 -11.00 -44.29 32.56
CA LEU A 442 -10.15 -44.57 33.77
C LEU A 442 -8.63 -44.58 33.48
N GLN A 443 -7.86 -43.59 33.96
CA GLN A 443 -7.05 -43.48 35.22
C GLN A 443 -5.63 -44.06 35.08
N THR A 444 -4.51 -43.45 35.54
CA THR A 444 -4.07 -43.03 36.90
C THR A 444 -2.82 -42.09 36.78
N SER A 445 -2.71 -40.89 37.39
CA SER A 445 -2.27 -40.48 38.77
C SER A 445 -0.73 -40.63 39.03
N LEU A 446 0.07 -39.75 39.69
CA LEU A 446 0.05 -39.00 41.00
C LEU A 446 1.17 -37.90 41.03
N HIS A 447 0.97 -36.64 41.51
CA HIS A 447 1.28 -36.00 42.85
C HIS A 447 2.78 -35.79 43.22
N THR A 448 3.34 -34.76 43.90
CA THR A 448 2.94 -33.56 44.73
C THR A 448 4.23 -32.75 45.10
N ALA A 449 4.27 -31.40 45.07
CA ALA A 449 4.22 -30.38 46.18
C ALA A 449 5.58 -29.77 46.71
N HIS A 450 5.54 -28.43 46.96
CA HIS A 450 6.53 -27.41 47.46
C HIS A 450 6.81 -27.47 49.00
N PRO A 451 7.58 -26.58 49.73
CA PRO A 451 7.95 -25.15 49.51
C PRO A 451 9.29 -24.53 50.08
N GLU A 452 9.51 -23.23 49.76
CA GLU A 452 10.10 -22.06 50.49
C GLU A 452 11.60 -21.86 50.91
N SER A 453 12.04 -20.57 50.86
CA SER A 453 13.38 -19.93 51.08
C SER A 453 13.54 -19.29 52.49
N PRO A 454 14.69 -18.70 52.99
CA PRO A 454 15.35 -17.44 52.50
C PRO A 454 16.86 -17.11 52.88
N GLN A 455 17.37 -15.98 52.34
CA GLN A 455 18.37 -14.96 52.85
C GLN A 455 19.93 -15.10 52.80
N MET A 456 20.60 -13.93 52.60
CA MET A 456 22.04 -13.63 52.33
C MET A 456 22.82 -13.02 53.53
N ASP A 457 24.18 -13.12 53.53
CA ASP A 457 25.15 -12.47 54.45
C ASP A 457 26.33 -11.79 53.70
N PHE A 458 26.93 -10.73 54.29
CA PHE A 458 28.00 -9.86 53.78
C PHE A 458 29.19 -9.78 54.76
N GLN A 459 30.37 -10.32 54.42
CA GLN A 459 31.66 -9.94 55.02
C GLN A 459 32.82 -10.13 54.03
N ASN A 460 33.56 -9.04 53.72
CA ASN A 460 35.03 -8.94 53.68
C ASN A 460 35.54 -7.82 52.74
N ARG A 461 36.30 -6.87 53.31
CA ARG A 461 37.20 -5.95 52.57
C ARG A 461 38.57 -6.00 53.23
N ALA A 462 39.63 -6.25 52.46
CA ALA A 462 41.01 -6.22 52.91
C ALA A 462 41.66 -4.86 52.61
N GLY A 463 42.44 -4.28 53.54
CA GLY A 463 43.30 -3.13 53.22
C GLY A 463 43.95 -2.24 54.31
N SER A 464 43.74 -2.40 55.62
CA SER A 464 44.58 -1.65 56.61
C SER A 464 45.06 -2.53 57.76
N LYS A 465 46.36 -2.40 58.10
CA LYS A 465 46.97 -2.97 59.31
C LYS A 465 46.74 -2.05 60.51
N PHE A 466 46.50 -2.70 61.64
CA PHE A 466 46.16 -2.19 62.95
C PHE A 466 47.19 -1.22 63.56
N GLY A 467 46.70 -0.19 64.27
CA GLY A 467 47.38 0.31 65.48
C GLY A 467 48.38 1.47 65.37
N GLY A 468 48.11 2.49 64.55
CA GLY A 468 48.86 3.76 64.57
C GLY A 468 47.92 4.97 64.67
N GLY A 469 47.61 5.40 65.89
CA GLY A 469 46.68 6.48 66.19
C GLY A 469 47.27 7.87 66.03
N GLY A 470 47.03 8.49 64.87
CA GLY A 470 47.03 9.94 64.70
C GLY A 470 45.61 10.41 64.37
N VAL A 471 45.09 11.39 65.12
CA VAL A 471 43.78 12.00 64.80
C VAL A 471 43.95 12.80 63.52
N ALA A 472 43.25 12.39 62.45
CA ALA A 472 43.26 13.11 61.18
C ALA A 472 42.87 14.58 61.42
N SER A 473 43.68 15.51 60.92
CA SER A 473 43.39 16.95 61.03
C SER A 473 42.01 17.23 60.42
N HIS A 474 41.32 18.29 60.85
CA HIS A 474 39.99 18.64 60.30
C HIS A 474 40.00 18.76 58.76
N SER A 475 41.13 19.15 58.16
CA SER A 475 41.29 19.15 56.70
C SER A 475 41.47 17.72 56.15
N ALA A 476 42.23 16.85 56.81
CA ALA A 476 42.40 15.46 56.42
C ALA A 476 41.08 14.67 56.55
N THR A 477 40.31 14.87 57.62
CA THR A 477 39.01 14.20 57.81
C THR A 477 37.96 14.68 56.80
N ASN A 478 38.00 15.96 56.41
CA ASN A 478 37.12 16.48 55.36
C ASN A 478 37.57 16.11 53.95
N ALA A 479 38.87 15.91 53.73
CA ALA A 479 39.40 15.33 52.49
C ALA A 479 39.00 13.87 52.38
N ASP A 480 39.19 13.09 53.44
CA ASP A 480 38.87 11.66 53.48
C ASP A 480 37.35 11.41 53.42
N ARG A 481 36.52 12.28 54.02
CA ARG A 481 35.05 12.25 53.87
C ARG A 481 34.61 12.55 52.43
N ARG A 482 35.27 13.51 51.75
CA ARG A 482 35.01 13.81 50.33
C ARG A 482 35.50 12.70 49.41
N GLU A 483 36.66 12.13 49.68
CA GLU A 483 37.22 10.97 48.97
C GLU A 483 36.32 9.75 49.12
N ARG A 484 35.81 9.49 50.33
CA ARG A 484 34.92 8.36 50.65
C ARG A 484 33.54 8.53 50.03
N LEU A 485 32.96 9.73 50.04
CA LEU A 485 31.73 10.04 49.31
C LEU A 485 31.91 9.95 47.79
N ARG A 486 33.07 10.38 47.25
CA ARG A 486 33.42 10.24 45.83
C ARG A 486 33.55 8.77 45.43
N LYS A 487 34.23 7.94 46.23
CA LYS A 487 34.36 6.49 46.00
C LYS A 487 33.02 5.76 46.10
N LEU A 488 32.20 6.10 47.10
CA LEU A 488 30.84 5.55 47.21
C LEU A 488 29.99 5.93 45.99
N ALA A 489 30.02 7.19 45.55
CA ALA A 489 29.30 7.65 44.37
C ALA A 489 29.80 6.99 43.07
N LEU A 490 31.11 6.76 42.91
CA LEU A 490 31.67 6.01 41.77
C LEU A 490 31.34 4.51 41.82
N GLU A 491 31.18 3.92 43.01
CA GLU A 491 30.75 2.52 43.16
C GLU A 491 29.24 2.35 42.91
N THR A 492 28.41 3.38 43.14
CA THR A 492 26.95 3.29 42.94
C THR A 492 26.43 3.90 41.63
N ILE A 493 27.17 4.82 41.00
CA ILE A 493 26.74 5.50 39.78
C ILE A 493 27.71 5.14 38.66
N ASP A 494 27.24 4.28 37.77
CA ASP A 494 27.88 3.97 36.50
C ASP A 494 27.73 5.18 35.57
N LEU A 495 28.81 5.97 35.44
CA LEU A 495 28.83 7.20 34.66
C LEU A 495 28.54 6.97 33.17
N ASP A 496 28.89 5.79 32.64
CA ASP A 496 28.62 5.45 31.25
C ASP A 496 27.12 5.21 30.98
N LYS A 497 26.32 5.06 32.04
CA LYS A 497 24.85 4.97 31.98
C LYS A 497 24.14 6.29 32.22
N ASP A 498 24.84 7.36 32.59
CA ASP A 498 24.23 8.69 32.68
C ASP A 498 24.06 9.26 31.26
N PRO A 499 22.82 9.45 30.76
CA PRO A 499 22.57 9.90 29.39
C PRO A 499 23.07 11.32 29.10
N TYR A 500 23.45 12.07 30.14
CA TYR A 500 23.96 13.44 30.02
C TYR A 500 25.48 13.54 30.14
N PHE A 501 26.16 12.45 30.47
CA PHE A 501 27.60 12.39 30.61
C PHE A 501 28.27 12.20 29.25
N PHE A 502 29.33 12.96 29.00
CA PHE A 502 30.17 12.79 27.82
C PHE A 502 31.64 12.97 28.17
N LYS A 503 32.47 11.99 27.85
CA LYS A 503 33.93 12.10 27.98
C LYS A 503 34.52 12.45 26.62
N ASN A 504 35.15 13.62 26.51
CA ASN A 504 35.79 14.00 25.27
C ASN A 504 37.16 13.32 25.11
N HIS A 505 37.65 13.31 23.87
CA HIS A 505 38.90 12.64 23.49
C HIS A 505 40.15 13.22 24.17
N VAL A 506 40.04 14.42 24.76
CA VAL A 506 41.12 15.09 25.52
C VAL A 506 41.10 14.74 27.01
N GLY A 507 40.16 13.87 27.44
CA GLY A 507 40.05 13.39 28.82
C GLY A 507 39.27 14.30 29.77
N SER A 508 38.65 15.38 29.27
CA SER A 508 37.73 16.22 30.04
C SER A 508 36.28 15.77 29.89
N PHE A 509 35.48 16.05 30.90
CA PHE A 509 34.14 15.50 31.10
C PHE A 509 33.10 16.60 30.93
N GLU A 510 32.05 16.36 30.15
CA GLU A 510 31.06 17.36 29.79
C GLU A 510 29.66 16.90 30.22
N CYS A 511 28.90 17.83 30.80
CA CYS A 511 27.49 17.65 31.11
C CYS A 511 26.63 18.24 30.01
N ARG A 512 26.04 17.40 29.16
CA ARG A 512 25.18 17.84 28.04
C ARG A 512 23.88 18.49 28.51
N LEU A 513 23.43 18.22 29.73
CA LEU A 513 22.23 18.84 30.32
C LEU A 513 22.47 20.30 30.74
N CYS A 514 23.69 20.63 31.16
CA CYS A 514 24.04 21.96 31.68
C CYS A 514 25.04 22.73 30.83
N LEU A 515 25.63 22.07 29.83
CA LEU A 515 26.71 22.58 28.97
C LEU A 515 27.91 23.06 29.78
N THR A 516 28.33 22.27 30.78
CA THR A 516 29.49 22.55 31.64
C THR A 516 30.57 21.48 31.46
N VAL A 517 31.83 21.91 31.51
CA VAL A 517 33.01 21.05 31.38
C VAL A 517 33.66 20.87 32.75
N HIS A 518 34.13 19.65 33.02
CA HIS A 518 34.67 19.18 34.28
C HIS A 518 36.00 18.48 34.01
N GLN A 519 36.99 18.70 34.87
CA GLN A 519 38.34 18.15 34.67
C GLN A 519 38.46 16.69 35.12
N ASN A 520 37.57 16.24 36.00
CA ASN A 520 37.54 14.85 36.47
C ASN A 520 36.10 14.40 36.78
N ASP A 521 35.93 13.09 36.83
CA ASP A 521 34.71 12.37 37.20
C ASP A 521 34.07 12.86 38.52
N GLY A 522 34.90 13.15 39.53
CA GLY A 522 34.44 13.69 40.82
C GLY A 522 33.84 15.09 40.71
N SER A 523 34.42 15.95 39.87
CA SER A 523 33.90 17.29 39.59
C SER A 523 32.56 17.24 38.84
N TYR A 524 32.41 16.28 37.91
CA TYR A 524 31.14 16.03 37.23
C TYR A 524 30.06 15.56 38.20
N LEU A 525 30.36 14.56 39.05
CA LEU A 525 29.42 14.05 40.07
C LEU A 525 29.00 15.11 41.09
N ALA A 526 29.90 16.00 41.49
CA ALA A 526 29.54 17.12 42.36
C ALA A 526 28.62 18.13 41.64
N HIS A 527 28.81 18.32 40.33
CA HIS A 527 27.96 19.19 39.52
C HIS A 527 26.54 18.64 39.33
N THR A 528 26.37 17.31 39.18
CA THR A 528 25.03 16.71 39.02
C THR A 528 24.16 16.91 40.25
N GLN A 529 24.75 16.97 41.44
CA GLN A 529 24.05 17.32 42.69
C GLN A 529 23.81 18.85 42.85
N GLY A 530 24.32 19.67 41.95
CA GLY A 530 24.18 21.12 41.97
C GLY A 530 22.76 21.58 41.63
N LYS A 531 22.31 22.67 42.28
CA LYS A 531 20.95 23.23 42.12
C LYS A 531 20.56 23.51 40.66
N LYS A 532 21.51 23.98 39.85
CA LYS A 532 21.28 24.26 38.41
C LYS A 532 21.02 22.98 37.61
N HIS A 533 21.80 21.93 37.86
CA HIS A 533 21.64 20.64 37.21
C HIS A 533 20.32 19.98 37.58
N GLN A 534 20.01 19.95 38.88
CA GLN A 534 18.74 19.43 39.38
C GLN A 534 17.52 20.19 38.83
N THR A 535 17.63 21.52 38.68
CA THR A 535 16.56 22.34 38.08
C THR A 535 16.36 22.05 36.59
N ASN A 536 17.45 21.85 35.83
CA ASN A 536 17.36 21.48 34.41
C ASN A 536 16.81 20.06 34.23
N LEU A 537 17.21 19.13 35.10
CA LEU A 537 16.69 17.77 35.13
C LEU A 537 15.18 17.78 35.43
N ALA A 538 14.75 18.55 36.44
CA ALA A 538 13.34 18.72 36.77
C ALA A 538 12.53 19.38 35.64
N ARG A 539 13.09 20.37 34.93
CA ARG A 539 12.44 20.96 33.75
C ARG A 539 12.28 19.96 32.61
N ARG A 540 13.30 19.11 32.39
CA ARG A 540 13.27 18.09 31.33
C ARG A 540 12.31 16.97 31.69
N ALA A 541 12.31 16.50 32.94
CA ALA A 541 11.32 15.57 33.47
C ALA A 541 9.90 16.13 33.44
N ALA A 542 9.70 17.43 33.71
CA ALA A 542 8.39 18.08 33.59
C ALA A 542 7.94 18.20 32.12
N ARG A 543 8.87 18.40 31.19
CA ARG A 543 8.60 18.40 29.74
C ARG A 543 8.28 16.99 29.25
N GLU A 544 9.03 15.98 29.68
CA GLU A 544 8.78 14.56 29.41
C GLU A 544 7.48 14.08 30.07
N GLN A 545 7.08 14.61 31.23
CA GLN A 545 5.74 14.38 31.81
C GLN A 545 4.63 15.08 31.02
N LYS A 546 4.93 16.21 30.39
CA LYS A 546 3.99 16.93 29.51
C LYS A 546 3.82 16.20 28.17
N GLU A 547 4.91 15.65 27.64
CA GLU A 547 4.96 14.83 26.42
C GLU A 547 4.49 13.38 26.69
N GLY A 548 4.63 12.88 27.93
CA GLY A 548 4.24 11.55 28.41
C GLY A 548 2.80 11.41 28.91
N LYS A 549 1.94 12.43 28.68
CA LYS A 549 0.48 12.31 28.83
C LYS A 549 -0.21 11.71 27.60
N GLN A 550 0.50 10.87 26.84
CA GLN A 550 -0.09 9.90 25.91
C GLN A 550 -0.02 8.50 26.55
N SER A 551 -1.22 8.00 26.89
CA SER A 551 -1.65 6.68 27.36
C SER A 551 -0.60 5.59 27.60
N ILE A 552 -0.50 5.12 28.84
CA ILE A 552 0.10 3.83 29.22
C ILE A 552 -0.98 2.75 29.12
N ASP A 553 -0.66 1.60 28.54
CA ASP A 553 -1.58 0.45 28.43
C ASP A 553 -1.73 -0.27 29.79
N PRO A 554 -2.96 -0.45 30.32
CA PRO A 554 -3.19 -1.07 31.63
C PRO A 554 -2.84 -2.56 31.72
N ALA A 555 -2.68 -3.25 30.59
CA ALA A 555 -2.42 -4.70 30.59
C ALA A 555 -0.93 -5.06 30.67
N THR A 556 -0.03 -4.16 30.24
CA THR A 556 1.41 -4.46 30.12
C THR A 556 2.32 -3.46 30.82
N GLY A 557 1.81 -2.29 31.22
CA GLY A 557 2.58 -1.30 31.99
C GLY A 557 3.71 -0.60 31.23
N LEU A 558 3.75 -0.70 29.90
CA LEU A 558 4.79 -0.09 29.05
C LEU A 558 4.23 1.00 28.10
N PRO A 559 5.05 1.98 27.65
CA PRO A 559 4.62 3.00 26.71
C PRO A 559 4.31 2.42 25.32
N THR A 560 3.20 2.87 24.72
CA THR A 560 2.64 2.36 23.43
C THR A 560 3.60 2.49 22.24
N SER A 561 4.66 3.29 22.34
CA SER A 561 5.66 3.47 21.29
C SER A 561 6.58 2.27 21.07
N VAL A 562 6.66 1.32 22.02
CA VAL A 562 7.59 0.18 21.92
C VAL A 562 6.93 -1.07 21.30
N ALA A 563 5.60 -1.20 21.38
CA ALA A 563 4.88 -2.39 20.90
C ALA A 563 4.70 -2.45 19.35
N ALA A 564 4.89 -1.33 18.65
CA ALA A 564 4.61 -1.23 17.20
C ALA A 564 5.83 -1.47 16.28
N SER A 565 6.97 -1.94 16.78
CA SER A 565 8.24 -1.95 16.02
C SER A 565 8.90 -3.32 15.77
N LEU A 566 8.15 -4.42 15.77
CA LEU A 566 8.69 -5.71 15.32
C LEU A 566 8.47 -5.94 13.81
N THR A 567 9.09 -5.08 13.00
CA THR A 567 9.73 -5.48 11.74
C THR A 567 11.13 -4.88 11.77
N ALA A 568 12.12 -5.75 11.94
CA ALA A 568 13.51 -5.36 12.12
C ALA A 568 14.02 -4.57 10.91
N ARG A 569 13.97 -3.23 10.98
CA ARG A 569 14.97 -2.41 10.28
C ARG A 569 16.31 -2.78 10.91
N ARG A 570 17.15 -3.49 10.18
CA ARG A 570 18.55 -3.67 10.57
C ARG A 570 19.18 -2.27 10.60
N ASN A 571 19.25 -1.66 11.78
CA ASN A 571 20.10 -0.50 12.01
C ASN A 571 21.54 -0.98 12.01
N VAL A 572 22.10 -1.17 10.82
CA VAL A 572 23.53 -1.44 10.66
C VAL A 572 24.24 -0.10 10.84
N VAL A 573 24.98 0.04 11.95
CA VAL A 573 25.83 1.21 12.20
C VAL A 573 26.83 1.30 11.05
N LYS A 574 26.83 2.43 10.34
CA LYS A 574 27.78 2.64 9.24
C LYS A 574 29.18 2.84 9.81
N ILE A 575 30.12 1.98 9.44
CA ILE A 575 31.47 1.96 10.05
C ILE A 575 32.49 2.85 9.32
N GLY A 576 32.03 3.68 8.37
CA GLY A 576 32.86 4.60 7.60
C GLY A 576 33.03 4.20 6.13
N ARG A 577 34.03 4.78 5.47
CA ARG A 577 34.33 4.57 4.04
C ARG A 577 35.27 3.38 3.84
N PRO A 578 35.10 2.58 2.77
CA PRO A 578 36.02 1.51 2.44
C PRO A 578 37.39 2.01 1.97
N GLY A 579 38.41 1.16 2.09
CA GLY A 579 39.67 1.35 1.39
C GLY A 579 39.45 1.17 -0.12
N TYR A 580 40.17 1.93 -0.95
CA TYR A 580 40.05 1.81 -2.40
C TYR A 580 41.37 2.07 -3.13
N LYS A 581 41.50 1.48 -4.32
CA LYS A 581 42.59 1.71 -5.28
C LYS A 581 41.98 1.87 -6.66
N ILE A 582 42.42 2.89 -7.39
CA ILE A 582 41.95 3.18 -8.76
C ILE A 582 43.15 3.10 -9.69
N THR A 583 43.05 2.24 -10.71
CA THR A 583 44.10 2.07 -11.72
C THR A 583 43.57 2.51 -13.08
N LYS A 584 44.31 3.37 -13.77
CA LYS A 584 44.03 3.69 -15.17
C LYS A 584 44.46 2.51 -16.02
N ILE A 585 43.55 1.96 -16.82
CA ILE A 585 43.82 0.81 -17.68
C ILE A 585 43.64 1.19 -19.15
N ARG A 586 44.29 0.41 -20.01
CA ARG A 586 44.17 0.55 -21.46
C ARG A 586 44.06 -0.83 -22.09
N ASP A 587 43.03 -1.04 -22.89
CA ASP A 587 42.86 -2.27 -23.65
C ASP A 587 44.01 -2.40 -24.66
N PRO A 588 44.76 -3.52 -24.66
CA PRO A 588 45.96 -3.67 -25.50
C PRO A 588 45.64 -3.75 -26.99
N VAL A 589 44.43 -4.21 -27.37
CA VAL A 589 44.01 -4.39 -28.76
C VAL A 589 43.29 -3.15 -29.26
N THR A 590 42.25 -2.71 -28.56
CA THR A 590 41.39 -1.59 -28.99
C THR A 590 41.97 -0.23 -28.62
N ARG A 591 43.02 -0.18 -27.79
CA ARG A 591 43.65 1.03 -27.23
C ARG A 591 42.67 1.88 -26.39
N GLN A 592 41.49 1.36 -26.09
CA GLN A 592 40.43 1.99 -25.32
C GLN A 592 40.91 2.29 -23.89
N GLN A 593 40.56 3.45 -23.37
CA GLN A 593 40.93 3.86 -22.01
C GLN A 593 39.84 3.46 -21.02
N GLY A 594 40.23 3.07 -19.81
CA GLY A 594 39.29 2.73 -18.75
C GLY A 594 39.84 2.96 -17.36
N LEU A 595 39.00 2.68 -16.38
CA LEU A 595 39.32 2.75 -14.96
C LEU A 595 38.96 1.42 -14.30
N LEU A 596 39.88 0.91 -13.50
CA LEU A 596 39.69 -0.26 -12.65
C LEU A 596 39.63 0.21 -11.19
N PHE A 597 38.50 0.00 -10.54
CA PHE A 597 38.25 0.27 -9.14
C PHE A 597 38.38 -1.02 -8.36
N GLN A 598 39.20 -1.01 -7.31
CA GLN A 598 39.33 -2.08 -6.35
C GLN A 598 38.96 -1.52 -4.98
N LEU A 599 37.88 -2.01 -4.38
CA LEU A 599 37.39 -1.58 -3.07
C LEU A 599 37.53 -2.70 -2.06
N GLN A 600 38.02 -2.38 -0.86
CA GLN A 600 38.23 -3.32 0.23
C GLN A 600 37.17 -3.14 1.30
N TYR A 601 36.48 -4.23 1.62
CA TYR A 601 35.38 -4.28 2.57
C TYR A 601 35.62 -5.33 3.66
N PRO A 602 36.67 -5.21 4.50
CA PRO A 602 37.06 -6.25 5.47
C PRO A 602 35.94 -6.67 6.44
N ASP A 603 34.96 -5.80 6.71
CA ASP A 603 33.85 -6.06 7.62
C ASP A 603 32.50 -6.25 6.91
N ALA A 604 32.50 -6.43 5.58
CA ALA A 604 31.27 -6.77 4.86
C ALA A 604 30.74 -8.15 5.30
N THR A 605 29.43 -8.23 5.47
CA THR A 605 28.73 -9.48 5.77
C THR A 605 28.75 -10.39 4.54
N PRO A 606 29.11 -11.68 4.67
CA PRO A 606 29.24 -12.60 3.52
C PRO A 606 27.99 -12.71 2.63
N ASP A 607 26.81 -12.49 3.20
CA ASP A 607 25.51 -12.71 2.55
C ASP A 607 25.04 -11.54 1.64
N LEU A 608 25.80 -10.44 1.56
CA LEU A 608 25.41 -9.21 0.86
C LEU A 608 26.55 -8.70 -0.03
N ALA A 609 26.46 -8.99 -1.33
CA ALA A 609 27.40 -8.49 -2.33
C ALA A 609 27.25 -6.95 -2.53
N PRO A 610 28.37 -6.20 -2.64
CA PRO A 610 28.34 -4.78 -3.02
C PRO A 610 27.63 -4.53 -4.36
N LYS A 611 27.01 -3.35 -4.49
CA LYS A 611 26.35 -2.90 -5.73
C LYS A 611 26.95 -1.60 -6.21
N TRP A 612 26.99 -1.39 -7.53
CA TRP A 612 27.46 -0.15 -8.13
C TRP A 612 26.50 0.37 -9.21
N GLN A 613 26.58 1.68 -9.48
CA GLN A 613 25.89 2.34 -10.58
C GLN A 613 26.64 3.61 -11.00
N VAL A 614 26.36 4.11 -12.21
CA VAL A 614 26.87 5.41 -12.68
C VAL A 614 25.72 6.40 -12.73
N MET A 615 25.92 7.58 -12.16
CA MET A 615 24.95 8.66 -12.12
C MET A 615 25.52 9.92 -12.80
N ASN A 616 24.64 10.70 -13.44
CA ASN A 616 25.03 11.99 -14.00
C ASN A 616 25.23 13.04 -12.90
N ALA A 617 25.88 14.16 -13.24
CA ALA A 617 26.18 15.23 -12.29
C ALA A 617 24.94 15.88 -11.65
N PHE A 618 23.76 15.82 -12.28
CA PHE A 618 22.51 16.42 -11.78
C PHE A 618 21.73 15.50 -10.82
N THR A 619 22.05 14.21 -10.80
CA THR A 619 21.35 13.22 -9.98
C THR A 619 21.93 13.14 -8.58
N GLN A 620 23.24 13.32 -8.44
CA GLN A 620 23.90 13.40 -7.15
C GLN A 620 23.55 14.72 -6.44
N ARG A 621 23.47 14.70 -5.11
CA ARG A 621 23.09 15.86 -4.26
C ARG A 621 24.20 16.27 -3.28
N ALA A 622 25.42 15.75 -3.46
CA ALA A 622 26.53 15.95 -2.54
C ALA A 622 27.38 17.17 -2.92
N GLU A 623 27.48 17.47 -4.21
CA GLU A 623 28.27 18.56 -4.78
C GLU A 623 27.45 19.36 -5.80
N GLU A 624 27.90 20.56 -6.15
CA GLU A 624 27.30 21.33 -7.26
C GLU A 624 27.49 20.58 -8.60
N PRO A 625 26.45 20.47 -9.45
CA PRO A 625 26.53 19.72 -10.71
C PRO A 625 27.56 20.30 -11.69
N ASP A 626 28.58 19.51 -12.04
CA ASP A 626 29.55 19.83 -13.10
C ASP A 626 29.36 18.90 -14.31
N ARG A 627 29.01 19.49 -15.47
CA ARG A 627 28.73 18.76 -16.71
C ARG A 627 29.94 18.01 -17.27
N ASN A 628 31.16 18.36 -16.86
CA ASN A 628 32.38 17.68 -17.31
C ASN A 628 32.59 16.33 -16.62
N PHE A 629 31.79 16.00 -15.60
CA PHE A 629 31.95 14.80 -14.80
C PHE A 629 30.64 14.02 -14.63
N GLN A 630 30.80 12.73 -14.35
CA GLN A 630 29.76 11.82 -13.90
C GLN A 630 30.32 11.05 -12.70
N TYR A 631 29.47 10.34 -11.95
CA TYR A 631 29.86 9.73 -10.68
C TYR A 631 29.59 8.23 -10.70
N LEU A 632 30.62 7.42 -10.43
CA LEU A 632 30.48 5.99 -10.19
C LEU A 632 30.29 5.77 -8.69
N VAL A 633 29.13 5.24 -8.30
CA VAL A 633 28.75 5.06 -6.89
C VAL A 633 28.71 3.59 -6.53
N VAL A 634 29.32 3.23 -5.40
CA VAL A 634 29.38 1.88 -4.85
C VAL A 634 28.78 1.86 -3.45
N ALA A 635 27.90 0.90 -3.18
CA ALA A 635 27.24 0.71 -1.90
C ALA A 635 27.44 -0.72 -1.39
N ALA A 636 27.89 -0.84 -0.14
CA ALA A 636 28.02 -2.10 0.58
C ALA A 636 27.68 -1.88 2.07
N GLU A 637 27.02 -2.82 2.73
CA GLU A 637 26.83 -2.79 4.18
C GLU A 637 27.99 -3.52 4.87
N PRO A 638 28.50 -3.04 6.02
CA PRO A 638 28.09 -1.88 6.81
C PRO A 638 28.73 -0.53 6.38
N TYR A 639 29.34 -0.41 5.20
CA TYR A 639 30.07 0.80 4.81
C TYR A 639 29.17 1.94 4.30
N GLU A 640 29.69 3.17 4.35
CA GLU A 640 29.11 4.30 3.65
C GLU A 640 29.17 4.09 2.13
N SER A 641 28.16 4.59 1.40
CA SER A 641 28.22 4.61 -0.06
C SER A 641 29.28 5.61 -0.51
N VAL A 642 30.17 5.18 -1.39
CA VAL A 642 31.24 6.02 -1.94
C VAL A 642 30.97 6.36 -3.40
N GLY A 643 31.22 7.60 -3.78
CA GLY A 643 31.11 8.09 -5.16
C GLY A 643 32.46 8.54 -5.68
N PHE A 644 32.81 8.11 -6.89
CA PHE A 644 34.03 8.49 -7.59
C PHE A 644 33.69 9.40 -8.77
N LYS A 645 34.24 10.61 -8.74
CA LYS A 645 34.11 11.59 -9.83
C LYS A 645 34.97 11.15 -11.02
N ILE A 646 34.33 10.83 -12.14
CA ILE A 646 34.97 10.38 -13.39
C ILE A 646 34.59 11.30 -14.55
N PRO A 647 35.38 11.38 -15.63
CA PRO A 647 35.05 12.22 -16.80
C PRO A 647 33.69 11.85 -17.40
N ALA A 648 32.91 12.83 -17.83
CA ALA A 648 31.61 12.66 -18.50
C ALA A 648 31.73 12.18 -19.96
N ARG A 649 32.58 11.18 -20.20
CA ARG A 649 32.71 10.46 -21.48
C ARG A 649 31.75 9.28 -21.52
N GLU A 650 31.30 8.91 -22.72
CA GLU A 650 30.35 7.81 -22.86
C GLU A 650 31.02 6.49 -22.43
N LEU A 651 30.39 5.76 -21.52
CA LEU A 651 30.88 4.44 -21.09
C LEU A 651 30.42 3.39 -22.08
N ASP A 652 31.34 2.50 -22.43
CA ASP A 652 31.05 1.36 -23.29
C ASP A 652 30.25 0.32 -22.51
N LYS A 653 28.98 0.11 -22.87
CA LYS A 653 28.04 -0.78 -22.15
C LYS A 653 28.03 -2.22 -22.68
N ARG A 654 28.91 -2.58 -23.61
CA ARG A 654 29.04 -3.96 -24.08
C ARG A 654 29.50 -4.87 -22.92
N GLU A 655 28.95 -6.08 -22.84
CA GLU A 655 29.22 -7.02 -21.74
C GLU A 655 30.70 -7.39 -21.59
N ASP A 656 31.51 -7.32 -22.67
CA ASP A 656 32.95 -7.58 -22.64
C ASP A 656 33.78 -6.35 -22.20
N LYS A 657 33.17 -5.18 -22.07
CA LYS A 657 33.82 -3.89 -21.77
C LYS A 657 33.48 -3.34 -20.38
N GLN A 658 32.54 -3.95 -19.68
CA GLN A 658 32.25 -3.69 -18.27
C GLN A 658 32.34 -4.98 -17.47
N PHE A 659 32.99 -4.91 -16.32
CA PHE A 659 33.15 -6.07 -15.45
C PHE A 659 32.96 -5.64 -14.00
N ALA A 660 32.23 -6.43 -13.23
CA ALA A 660 32.14 -6.26 -11.78
C ALA A 660 32.20 -7.62 -11.10
N PHE A 661 33.05 -7.75 -10.08
CA PHE A 661 33.29 -9.02 -9.39
C PHE A 661 33.49 -8.79 -7.89
N TRP A 662 32.75 -9.55 -7.10
CA TRP A 662 32.88 -9.60 -5.65
C TRP A 662 33.59 -10.90 -5.28
N ASP A 663 34.74 -10.78 -4.66
CA ASP A 663 35.45 -11.89 -4.06
C ASP A 663 35.07 -11.95 -2.56
N PRO A 664 34.22 -12.92 -2.15
CA PRO A 664 33.79 -13.03 -0.76
C PRO A 664 34.92 -13.46 0.19
N ASP A 665 35.96 -14.12 -0.33
CA ASP A 665 37.07 -14.63 0.47
C ASP A 665 38.08 -13.52 0.79
N SER A 666 38.48 -12.74 -0.22
CA SER A 666 39.36 -11.58 -0.02
C SER A 666 38.61 -10.32 0.42
N LYS A 667 37.28 -10.34 0.37
CA LYS A 667 36.38 -9.20 0.64
C LYS A 667 36.72 -7.97 -0.21
N GLU A 668 37.09 -8.23 -1.47
CA GLU A 668 37.41 -7.20 -2.46
C GLU A 668 36.35 -7.10 -3.55
N TYR A 669 35.98 -5.87 -3.89
CA TYR A 669 35.07 -5.58 -4.98
C TYR A 669 35.79 -4.89 -6.13
N TRP A 670 35.76 -5.52 -7.30
CA TRP A 670 36.42 -5.08 -8.50
C TRP A 670 35.38 -4.55 -9.48
N ILE A 671 35.60 -3.35 -10.02
CA ILE A 671 34.74 -2.74 -11.04
C ILE A 671 35.64 -2.20 -12.14
N GLN A 672 35.43 -2.66 -13.37
CA GLN A 672 36.09 -2.14 -14.55
C GLN A 672 35.07 -1.44 -15.44
N VAL A 673 35.39 -0.21 -15.82
CA VAL A 673 34.64 0.56 -16.82
C VAL A 673 35.58 1.06 -17.91
N MET A 674 35.16 0.88 -19.17
CA MET A 674 35.87 1.39 -20.34
C MET A 674 35.08 2.55 -20.96
N PHE A 675 35.78 3.59 -21.42
CA PHE A 675 35.17 4.71 -22.15
C PHE A 675 35.12 4.37 -23.64
N MET A 676 34.07 4.75 -24.34
CA MET A 676 34.04 4.63 -25.80
C MET A 676 35.25 5.33 -26.45
N THR A 677 35.72 4.77 -27.57
CA THR A 677 36.81 5.40 -28.32
C THR A 677 36.32 6.69 -28.98
N GLU A 678 37.21 7.66 -29.24
CA GLU A 678 36.83 8.92 -29.91
C GLU A 678 36.15 8.68 -31.27
N ARG A 679 36.49 7.58 -31.96
CA ARG A 679 35.87 7.18 -33.22
C ARG A 679 34.41 6.75 -33.02
N GLU A 680 34.14 5.98 -31.96
CA GLU A 680 32.80 5.48 -31.63
C GLU A 680 31.93 6.60 -31.04
N GLU A 681 32.49 7.47 -30.19
CA GLU A 681 31.79 8.66 -29.66
C GLU A 681 31.31 9.57 -30.80
N ARG A 682 32.14 9.79 -31.84
CA ARG A 682 31.76 10.57 -33.04
C ARG A 682 30.69 9.88 -33.89
N PHE A 683 30.69 8.54 -33.94
CA PHE A 683 29.70 7.77 -34.69
C PHE A 683 28.33 7.79 -34.00
N ASN A 684 28.31 7.69 -32.66
CA ASN A 684 27.09 7.76 -31.86
C ASN A 684 26.51 9.19 -31.76
N ALA A 685 27.35 10.21 -31.85
CA ALA A 685 26.91 11.61 -31.85
C ALA A 685 26.30 12.08 -33.18
N ALA A 686 26.36 11.28 -34.25
CA ALA A 686 25.77 11.62 -35.55
C ALA A 686 24.25 11.38 -35.54
N PRO A 687 23.41 12.42 -35.73
CA PRO A 687 21.96 12.24 -35.73
C PRO A 687 21.52 11.36 -36.91
N GLY A 688 20.83 10.26 -36.61
CA GLY A 688 20.20 9.38 -37.60
C GLY A 688 20.88 8.02 -37.84
N LEU A 689 21.98 7.68 -37.15
CA LEU A 689 22.69 6.40 -37.32
C LEU A 689 22.71 5.49 -36.08
N THR A 690 22.08 5.88 -34.96
CA THR A 690 21.98 5.02 -33.78
C THR A 690 20.91 3.95 -33.98
N GLY A 691 21.37 2.75 -34.37
CA GLY A 691 20.55 1.54 -34.32
C GLY A 691 20.11 1.28 -32.89
N ARG A 692 18.78 1.24 -32.67
CA ARG A 692 18.18 0.78 -31.42
C ARG A 692 18.73 -0.61 -31.09
N ARG A 693 19.37 -0.75 -29.93
CA ARG A 693 19.41 -2.01 -29.18
C ARG A 693 18.94 -1.73 -27.78
#